data_AF-A0A1B8B407-F1
#
_entry.id   AF-A0A1B8B407-F1
#
_cell.length_a   1.000
_cell.length_b   1.000
_cell.length_c   1.000
_cell.angle_alpha   90.00
_cell.angle_beta   90.00
_cell.angle_gamma   90.00
#
_symmetry.space_group_name_H-M   'P 1'
#
loop_
_entity.id
_entity.type
_entity.pdbx_description
1 polymer ?
#
loop_
_entity_poly.entity_id
_entity_poly.type
_entity_poly.pdbx_seq_one_letter_code
_entity_poly.pdbx_strand_id
1 'polypeptide(L)'
;MARITSAEKVKRQLPQNSQELSDDELAGDEPSWEWIYNSTPTTERSEEPQSDRKRRKVVGDKIVGARIGQFECRIGDVLMLKADGSNEAWVALVCDFVEDDGEGEKAANFMWFSSEREIRNTDKKRTDFYPNELYLSPSWDINPLASVNGKAKIMSLDAFLSRYPQGRVPKSHPDYGKAFVCRRGCNTRTATYTDEFIWEEIYSGEDDLFALMDRIKAGTKATRRRRKARSPSPTDDTYLPPQAPQTPTKTGRGSVAATPTSRRSQATPGSRVKRSASKRLEFTPLATRKLSPSQVESSPFQIARSRLHVSSVPTSLPCREGEFSLVYSHLEAAISDGTGNCIYISGTPGTGKTATVREVVSRLEESVGSDELDDFIFVEINGMKITDPHQSYTLLWEALKGERASPAQALDLLEREFSNPSPRRIPCVVLMDELDQLVTKNQAVMYNFFNWPTLRHSRLIVLAVANTMDLPERTLSNKISSRLGLTRITFPGYNHEQLMRIIQSRLEGVPGNIVDPDAIQFASRKVAAVSGDARRALDICRRAVELAEADAPIDPTTPSKRDPQTQSKGSGRVTIATIKKAINEATTNPIQQHLRSLPLMSKLVMAALLLRIRRTGLAETTFGETLDEIHRASLRPPPALPGVAAVLNSGLKGTMASGQRPMIRPGHIHTAALELVAAGLINLEAQRAERSSKLRLSIADDEVKLALRDDGDLKALGIGV
;
A
#
# COMPACT_ATOMS: atom_id res chain seq x y z
N MET A 1 -28.47 31.55 65.04
CA MET A 1 -27.08 31.41 64.54
C MET A 1 -27.09 31.57 63.04
N ALA A 2 -26.11 32.32 62.56
CA ALA A 2 -26.03 33.06 61.30
C ALA A 2 -26.40 32.32 60.00
N ARG A 3 -27.19 33.02 59.18
CA ARG A 3 -27.20 32.95 57.71
C ARG A 3 -25.90 33.57 57.20
N ILE A 4 -25.25 32.97 56.20
CA ILE A 4 -24.23 33.64 55.40
C ILE A 4 -24.73 33.69 53.96
N THR A 5 -24.94 34.93 53.55
CA THR A 5 -25.35 35.43 52.25
C THR A 5 -24.20 35.40 51.26
N SER A 6 -24.55 35.16 50.00
CA SER A 6 -23.73 35.33 48.80
C SER A 6 -23.20 36.76 48.67
N ALA A 7 -21.91 36.90 48.30
CA ALA A 7 -21.34 38.17 47.86
C ALA A 7 -20.24 37.98 46.79
N GLU A 8 -20.49 38.62 45.65
CA GLU A 8 -19.57 39.37 44.76
C GLU A 8 -18.30 38.71 44.20
N LYS A 9 -18.41 38.22 42.96
CA LYS A 9 -17.31 38.27 41.98
C LYS A 9 -17.48 39.54 41.13
N VAL A 10 -16.61 40.51 41.38
CA VAL A 10 -16.48 41.75 40.61
C VAL A 10 -16.04 41.43 39.18
N LYS A 11 -16.95 41.60 38.21
CA LYS A 11 -16.65 41.77 36.79
C LYS A 11 -16.04 43.15 36.61
N ARG A 12 -14.76 43.23 36.22
CA ARG A 12 -14.19 44.46 35.66
C ARG A 12 -14.63 44.60 34.21
N GLN A 13 -15.58 45.50 33.98
CA GLN A 13 -15.93 46.03 32.66
C GLN A 13 -14.78 46.90 32.16
N LEU A 14 -14.29 46.61 30.96
CA LEU A 14 -13.55 47.57 30.13
C LEU A 14 -14.56 48.58 29.56
N PRO A 15 -14.21 49.86 29.44
CA PRO A 15 -15.14 50.87 28.92
C PRO A 15 -15.41 50.64 27.43
N GLN A 16 -16.68 50.41 27.10
CA GLN A 16 -17.22 50.60 25.76
C GLN A 16 -17.25 52.11 25.47
N ASN A 17 -16.37 52.57 24.58
CA ASN A 17 -16.63 53.76 23.78
C ASN A 17 -17.05 53.28 22.40
N SER A 18 -18.37 53.15 22.21
CA SER A 18 -19.02 52.97 20.92
C SER A 18 -19.37 54.35 20.36
N GLN A 19 -18.55 54.84 19.44
CA GLN A 19 -19.02 55.76 18.41
C GLN A 19 -19.28 54.93 17.16
N GLU A 20 -20.56 54.77 16.81
CA GLU A 20 -20.99 54.40 15.46
C GLU A 20 -20.53 55.51 14.51
N LEU A 21 -19.61 55.21 13.60
CA LEU A 21 -19.27 56.05 12.48
C LEU A 21 -19.19 55.20 11.20
N SER A 22 -20.04 55.63 10.27
CA SER A 22 -20.14 55.38 8.83
C SER A 22 -18.96 54.69 8.12
N ASP A 23 -19.35 53.78 7.25
CA ASP A 23 -18.57 52.80 6.48
C ASP A 23 -17.90 53.38 5.21
N ASP A 24 -17.38 54.62 5.21
CA ASP A 24 -16.99 55.25 3.93
C ASP A 24 -15.77 56.21 3.87
N GLU A 25 -14.94 56.35 4.92
CA GLU A 25 -13.67 57.10 4.80
C GLU A 25 -12.61 56.58 5.78
N LEU A 26 -11.79 55.59 5.39
CA LEU A 26 -10.49 55.28 6.02
C LEU A 26 -9.65 54.36 5.11
N ALA A 27 -9.23 54.90 3.96
CA ALA A 27 -7.97 54.49 3.34
C ALA A 27 -6.84 55.16 4.14
N GLY A 28 -6.41 54.53 5.23
CA GLY A 28 -5.36 55.02 6.11
C GLY A 28 -4.57 53.86 6.70
N ASP A 29 -3.52 53.47 5.98
CA ASP A 29 -2.37 52.63 6.37
C ASP A 29 -2.64 51.46 7.33
N GLU A 30 -2.90 50.28 6.75
CA GLU A 30 -2.44 49.04 7.38
C GLU A 30 -0.93 49.16 7.63
N PRO A 31 -0.42 48.85 8.84
CA PRO A 31 1.00 48.94 9.12
C PRO A 31 1.76 47.91 8.27
N SER A 32 2.33 48.37 7.17
CA SER A 32 3.16 47.56 6.28
C SER A 32 4.60 47.51 6.80
N TRP A 33 5.29 46.39 6.56
CA TRP A 33 6.69 46.24 6.93
C TRP A 33 7.57 47.14 6.07
N GLU A 34 8.49 47.90 6.66
CA GLU A 34 9.48 48.77 5.99
C GLU A 34 10.89 48.17 6.13
N TRP A 35 11.72 48.26 5.09
CA TRP A 35 13.11 47.78 5.15
C TRP A 35 14.05 48.85 5.74
N ILE A 36 15.05 48.40 6.49
CA ILE A 36 16.13 49.22 7.03
C ILE A 36 17.42 48.84 6.30
N TYR A 37 18.01 49.79 5.57
CA TYR A 37 19.25 49.61 4.81
C TYR A 37 20.46 50.18 5.58
N ASN A 38 21.64 49.60 5.41
CA ASN A 38 22.88 50.17 5.96
C ASN A 38 23.43 51.24 5.00
N SER A 39 23.43 52.50 5.38
CA SER A 39 24.15 53.54 4.65
C SER A 39 25.59 53.64 5.16
N THR A 40 26.54 52.98 4.48
CA THR A 40 27.97 53.28 4.69
C THR A 40 28.42 54.33 3.67
N PRO A 41 29.01 55.48 4.10
CA PRO A 41 29.49 56.50 3.17
C PRO A 41 30.77 55.99 2.47
N THR A 42 30.74 55.99 1.15
CA THR A 42 31.85 55.63 0.26
C THR A 42 32.97 56.67 0.33
N THR A 43 34.12 56.31 0.92
CA THR A 43 35.38 57.05 0.76
C THR A 43 36.19 56.45 -0.40
N GLU A 44 36.63 57.33 -1.29
CA GLU A 44 37.38 57.08 -2.53
C GLU A 44 38.65 56.24 -2.35
N ARG A 45 38.95 55.34 -3.31
CA ARG A 45 40.34 55.10 -3.79
C ARG A 45 40.41 54.25 -5.09
N SER A 46 40.89 54.93 -6.13
CA SER A 46 41.86 54.55 -7.18
C SER A 46 41.83 53.18 -7.86
N GLU A 47 41.74 53.24 -9.20
CA GLU A 47 41.85 52.18 -10.21
C GLU A 47 43.24 51.52 -10.28
N GLU A 48 43.27 50.19 -10.48
CA GLU A 48 44.16 49.49 -11.43
C GLU A 48 43.58 48.09 -11.79
N PRO A 49 43.86 47.51 -12.98
CA PRO A 49 43.06 46.42 -13.54
C PRO A 49 43.79 45.06 -13.60
N GLN A 50 43.12 43.95 -13.22
CA GLN A 50 43.34 42.65 -13.88
C GLN A 50 42.26 41.57 -13.60
N SER A 51 41.77 41.00 -14.70
CA SER A 51 41.16 39.68 -14.95
C SER A 51 40.65 38.83 -13.77
N ASP A 52 39.33 38.61 -13.71
CA ASP A 52 38.74 37.32 -14.13
C ASP A 52 37.20 37.36 -14.10
N ARG A 53 36.57 36.79 -15.14
CA ARG A 53 35.11 36.72 -15.31
C ARG A 53 34.50 35.71 -14.33
N LYS A 54 34.10 36.17 -13.15
CA LYS A 54 33.04 35.55 -12.33
C LYS A 54 32.00 36.61 -11.95
N ARG A 55 30.75 36.32 -12.31
CA ARG A 55 29.49 37.00 -11.96
C ARG A 55 29.66 38.28 -11.13
N ARG A 56 29.49 39.44 -11.78
CA ARG A 56 29.22 40.74 -11.14
C ARG A 56 28.11 40.55 -10.10
N LYS A 57 28.46 40.58 -8.82
CA LYS A 57 27.51 40.71 -7.71
C LYS A 57 27.16 42.19 -7.66
N VAL A 58 25.93 42.54 -8.01
CA VAL A 58 25.39 43.89 -7.83
C VAL A 58 25.50 44.19 -6.34
N VAL A 59 26.32 45.17 -5.97
CA VAL A 59 26.37 45.72 -4.60
C VAL A 59 25.16 46.64 -4.51
N GLY A 60 23.99 46.05 -4.22
CA GLY A 60 22.82 46.78 -3.75
C GLY A 60 22.91 46.94 -2.23
N ASP A 61 22.27 47.96 -1.70
CA ASP A 61 22.17 48.21 -0.25
C ASP A 61 21.71 46.94 0.47
N LYS A 62 22.53 46.44 1.40
CA LYS A 62 22.21 45.24 2.17
C LYS A 62 21.15 45.60 3.20
N ILE A 63 20.04 44.88 3.19
CA ILE A 63 18.95 45.01 4.18
C ILE A 63 19.48 44.51 5.52
N VAL A 64 19.41 45.35 6.54
CA VAL A 64 19.90 45.06 7.90
C VAL A 64 18.74 44.81 8.87
N GLY A 65 17.53 45.24 8.52
CA GLY A 65 16.37 45.07 9.36
C GLY A 65 15.05 45.34 8.67
N ALA A 66 13.97 45.03 9.37
CA ALA A 66 12.60 45.36 8.99
C ALA A 66 11.86 46.01 10.17
N ARG A 67 11.01 46.99 9.89
CA ARG A 67 10.23 47.73 10.89
C ARG A 67 8.73 47.64 10.59
N ILE A 68 7.92 47.48 11.63
CA ILE A 68 6.46 47.63 11.56
C ILE A 68 6.01 48.46 12.77
N GLY A 69 5.53 49.69 12.52
CA GLY A 69 5.21 50.65 13.57
C GLY A 69 6.38 50.91 14.53
N GLN A 70 6.24 50.55 15.81
CA GLN A 70 7.29 50.66 16.85
C GLN A 70 8.18 49.41 16.98
N PHE A 71 7.84 48.32 16.28
CA PHE A 71 8.57 47.07 16.36
C PHE A 71 9.65 47.01 15.26
N GLU A 72 10.91 46.82 15.65
CA GLU A 72 12.04 46.71 14.73
C GLU A 72 12.74 45.37 14.93
N CYS A 73 12.96 44.65 13.83
CA CYS A 73 13.72 43.40 13.77
C CYS A 73 15.02 43.64 12.99
N ARG A 74 16.16 43.22 13.54
CA ARG A 74 17.46 43.24 12.84
C ARG A 74 17.99 41.84 12.61
N ILE A 75 18.96 41.70 11.71
CA ILE A 75 19.72 40.45 11.55
C ILE A 75 20.36 40.10 12.91
N GLY A 76 20.20 38.87 13.35
CA GLY A 76 20.68 38.39 14.65
C GLY A 76 19.70 38.55 15.82
N ASP A 77 18.58 39.23 15.64
CA ASP A 77 17.54 39.22 16.67
C ASP A 77 16.92 37.81 16.79
N VAL A 78 16.65 37.40 18.02
CA VAL A 78 15.85 36.20 18.31
C VAL A 78 14.39 36.60 18.38
N LEU A 79 13.58 36.07 17.47
CA LEU A 79 12.16 36.34 17.36
C LEU A 79 11.32 35.15 17.81
N MET A 80 10.10 35.44 18.25
CA MET A 80 9.04 34.46 18.39
C MET A 80 8.09 34.56 17.20
N LEU A 81 7.85 33.43 16.54
CA LEU A 81 6.91 33.29 15.45
C LEU A 81 5.70 32.50 15.91
N LYS A 82 4.51 32.90 15.49
CA LYS A 82 3.27 32.16 15.72
C LYS A 82 2.75 31.69 14.37
N ALA A 83 2.41 30.41 14.26
CA ALA A 83 1.75 29.90 13.06
C ALA A 83 0.25 30.23 13.14
N ASP A 84 -0.33 30.69 12.04
CA ASP A 84 -1.76 30.95 11.95
C ASP A 84 -2.56 29.66 12.20
N GLY A 85 -3.25 29.63 13.33
CA GLY A 85 -4.07 28.49 13.77
C GLY A 85 -3.46 27.61 14.87
N SER A 86 -2.20 27.80 15.28
CA SER A 86 -1.63 27.13 16.46
C SER A 86 -1.42 28.11 17.63
N ASN A 87 -1.61 27.64 18.86
CA ASN A 87 -1.32 28.41 20.07
C ASN A 87 0.15 28.30 20.52
N GLU A 88 0.98 27.61 19.75
CA GLU A 88 2.39 27.40 20.07
C GLU A 88 3.25 28.50 19.42
N ALA A 89 4.08 29.15 20.24
CA ALA A 89 5.05 30.13 19.78
C ALA A 89 6.40 29.43 19.57
N TRP A 90 6.95 29.56 18.37
CA TRP A 90 8.27 29.06 18.00
C TRP A 90 9.31 30.14 18.16
N VAL A 91 10.53 29.78 18.55
CA VAL A 91 11.64 30.73 18.69
C VAL A 91 12.62 30.50 17.55
N ALA A 92 13.06 31.58 16.90
CA ALA A 92 14.02 31.50 15.81
C ALA A 92 14.98 32.70 15.80
N LEU A 93 16.19 32.47 15.29
CA LEU A 93 17.21 33.49 15.05
C LEU A 93 17.11 33.99 13.61
N VAL A 94 17.09 35.30 13.39
CA VAL A 94 17.06 35.88 12.05
C VAL A 94 18.45 35.83 11.43
N CYS A 95 18.59 35.16 10.29
CA CYS A 95 19.87 35.01 9.59
C CYS A 95 20.02 35.95 8.41
N ASP A 96 18.96 36.15 7.63
CA ASP A 96 18.99 37.01 6.43
C ASP A 96 17.57 37.50 6.10
N PHE A 97 17.46 38.60 5.36
CA PHE A 97 16.17 39.12 4.88
C PHE A 97 16.06 38.91 3.36
N VAL A 98 14.87 38.50 2.89
CA VAL A 98 14.60 38.21 1.48
C VAL A 98 13.50 39.15 0.99
N GLU A 99 13.79 39.91 -0.07
CA GLU A 99 12.88 40.90 -0.65
C GLU A 99 11.72 40.31 -1.44
N ASP A 100 11.82 39.05 -1.89
CA ASP A 100 10.82 38.45 -2.77
C ASP A 100 10.84 36.90 -2.70
N ASP A 101 9.83 36.34 -2.04
CA ASP A 101 9.52 34.89 -2.03
C ASP A 101 8.61 34.48 -3.20
N GLY A 102 8.29 35.40 -4.11
CA GLY A 102 7.51 35.15 -5.32
C GLY A 102 6.01 35.46 -5.19
N GLU A 103 5.54 35.87 -4.01
CA GLU A 103 4.18 36.38 -3.77
C GLU A 103 4.14 37.90 -3.46
N GLY A 104 5.30 38.58 -3.44
CA GLY A 104 5.39 40.02 -3.18
C GLY A 104 5.31 40.42 -1.70
N GLU A 105 5.32 39.45 -0.79
CA GLU A 105 5.43 39.67 0.66
C GLU A 105 6.89 39.71 1.11
N LYS A 106 7.19 40.39 2.23
CA LYS A 106 8.55 40.50 2.79
C LYS A 106 8.83 39.30 3.70
N ALA A 107 9.92 38.57 3.46
CA ALA A 107 10.29 37.40 4.26
C ALA A 107 11.68 37.48 4.87
N ALA A 108 11.94 36.61 5.85
CA ALA A 108 13.26 36.41 6.42
C ALA A 108 13.62 34.93 6.53
N ASN A 109 14.91 34.65 6.45
CA ASN A 109 15.48 33.34 6.70
C ASN A 109 15.74 33.17 8.20
N PHE A 110 15.13 32.16 8.80
CA PHE A 110 15.14 31.91 10.23
C PHE A 110 15.85 30.60 10.54
N MET A 111 16.75 30.61 11.54
CA MET A 111 17.34 29.42 12.13
C MET A 111 16.57 29.05 13.41
N TRP A 112 16.05 27.83 13.48
CA TRP A 112 15.09 27.46 14.52
C TRP A 112 15.73 27.01 15.82
N PHE A 113 15.12 27.40 16.93
CA PHE A 113 15.32 26.75 18.22
C PHE A 113 14.34 25.60 18.39
N SER A 114 14.77 24.55 19.07
CA SER A 114 13.96 23.37 19.32
C SER A 114 13.92 23.03 20.81
N SER A 115 12.74 22.72 21.32
CA SER A 115 12.57 22.27 22.70
C SER A 115 12.85 20.77 22.84
N GLU A 116 13.05 20.31 24.07
CA GLU A 116 13.26 18.89 24.40
C GLU A 116 12.02 18.01 24.08
N ARG A 117 10.84 18.61 23.88
CA ARG A 117 9.63 17.90 23.40
C ARG A 117 9.66 17.58 21.91
N GLU A 118 10.50 18.28 21.15
CA GLU A 118 10.58 18.16 19.68
C GLU A 118 11.67 17.17 19.23
N ILE A 119 12.48 16.67 20.17
CA ILE A 119 13.50 15.66 19.89
C ILE A 119 12.80 14.32 19.67
N ARG A 120 12.86 13.82 18.43
CA ARG A 120 12.08 12.65 18.00
C ARG A 120 12.63 11.32 18.50
N ASN A 121 13.96 11.19 18.59
CA ASN A 121 14.57 9.93 19.01
C ASN A 121 14.52 9.79 20.54
N THR A 122 13.55 9.04 21.05
CA THR A 122 13.36 8.79 22.49
C THR A 122 14.51 8.01 23.12
N ASP A 123 15.24 7.21 22.33
CA ASP A 123 16.27 6.30 22.84
C ASP A 123 17.62 7.01 23.05
N LYS A 124 17.94 7.98 22.19
CA LYS A 124 19.11 8.87 22.34
C LYS A 124 18.75 10.17 23.08
N LYS A 125 17.50 10.30 23.54
CA LYS A 125 17.02 11.47 24.27
C LYS A 125 17.73 11.56 25.61
N ARG A 126 18.29 12.73 25.88
CA ARG A 126 18.97 13.00 27.15
C ARG A 126 17.97 13.36 28.24
N THR A 127 18.30 13.02 29.48
CA THR A 127 17.45 13.23 30.67
C THR A 127 17.84 14.45 31.50
N ASP A 128 18.89 15.20 31.12
CA ASP A 128 19.46 16.35 31.83
C ASP A 128 18.91 17.72 31.34
N PHE A 129 17.62 17.81 31.02
CA PHE A 129 16.99 19.02 30.46
C PHE A 129 16.43 19.97 31.52
N TYR A 130 16.47 21.29 31.26
CA TYR A 130 15.79 22.30 32.07
C TYR A 130 14.47 22.77 31.41
N PRO A 131 13.43 23.17 32.19
CA PRO A 131 12.10 23.52 31.66
C PRO A 131 12.05 24.69 30.64
N ASN A 132 13.07 25.55 30.61
CA ASN A 132 13.17 26.71 29.71
C ASN A 132 14.37 26.58 28.75
N GLU A 133 14.93 25.38 28.62
CA GLU A 133 16.06 25.12 27.73
C GLU A 133 15.60 24.93 26.29
N LEU A 134 16.25 25.62 25.37
CA LEU A 134 16.10 25.50 23.94
C LEU A 134 17.44 25.15 23.32
N TYR A 135 17.41 24.23 22.35
CA TYR A 135 18.58 23.85 21.58
C TYR A 135 18.56 24.56 20.23
N LEU A 136 19.68 25.11 19.81
CA LEU A 136 19.80 25.69 18.48
C LEU A 136 19.92 24.57 17.44
N SER A 137 18.95 24.50 16.51
CA SER A 137 18.90 23.48 15.47
C SER A 137 19.55 23.99 14.19
N PRO A 138 20.29 23.15 13.43
CA PRO A 138 20.87 23.52 12.14
C PRO A 138 19.83 23.74 11.01
N SER A 139 18.53 23.61 11.28
CA SER A 139 17.44 23.82 10.33
C SER A 139 17.16 25.31 10.09
N TRP A 140 17.08 25.69 8.81
CA TRP A 140 16.76 27.04 8.35
C TRP A 140 15.56 27.01 7.40
N ASP A 141 14.61 27.93 7.59
CA ASP A 141 13.46 28.10 6.71
C ASP A 141 13.18 29.58 6.45
N ILE A 142 12.68 29.89 5.26
CA ILE A 142 12.20 31.23 4.91
C ILE A 142 10.74 31.33 5.34
N ASN A 143 10.40 32.36 6.12
CA ASN A 143 9.04 32.61 6.59
C ASN A 143 8.70 34.10 6.39
N PRO A 144 7.48 34.45 5.94
CA PRO A 144 7.02 35.83 5.90
C PRO A 144 7.14 36.53 7.25
N LEU A 145 7.45 37.83 7.21
CA LEU A 145 7.58 38.66 8.42
C LEU A 145 6.24 38.83 9.16
N ALA A 146 5.11 38.61 8.49
CA ALA A 146 3.78 38.59 9.11
C ALA A 146 3.65 37.58 10.26
N SER A 147 4.42 36.48 10.22
CA SER A 147 4.40 35.42 11.24
C SER A 147 5.06 35.83 12.58
N VAL A 148 5.69 37.01 12.67
CA VAL A 148 6.46 37.45 13.84
C VAL A 148 5.55 38.05 14.91
N ASN A 149 5.61 37.50 16.13
CA ASN A 149 4.76 37.87 17.27
C ASN A 149 5.55 38.61 18.39
N GLY A 150 6.87 38.73 18.28
CA GLY A 150 7.70 39.53 19.21
C GLY A 150 9.15 39.08 19.33
N LYS A 151 9.92 39.72 20.23
CA LYS A 151 11.32 39.34 20.53
C LYS A 151 11.40 38.35 21.69
N ALA A 152 12.29 37.36 21.57
CA ALA A 152 12.70 36.46 22.65
C ALA A 152 14.11 36.80 23.14
N LYS A 153 14.40 36.48 24.40
CA LYS A 153 15.74 36.64 25.00
C LYS A 153 16.33 35.26 25.28
N ILE A 154 17.50 35.01 24.73
CA ILE A 154 18.28 33.80 25.01
C ILE A 154 19.49 34.17 25.85
N MET A 155 19.78 33.38 26.88
CA MET A 155 20.92 33.59 27.78
C MET A 155 21.54 32.27 28.22
N SER A 156 22.73 32.33 28.82
CA SER A 156 23.40 31.18 29.42
C SER A 156 22.68 30.72 30.69
N LEU A 157 22.93 29.47 31.13
CA LEU A 157 22.33 28.92 32.35
C LEU A 157 22.70 29.77 33.58
N ASP A 158 23.96 30.19 33.69
CA ASP A 158 24.46 30.96 34.83
C ASP A 158 23.87 32.37 34.88
N ALA A 159 23.72 33.03 33.72
CA ALA A 159 23.06 34.32 33.61
C ALA A 159 21.55 34.21 33.94
N PHE A 160 20.91 33.11 33.52
CA PHE A 160 19.51 32.85 33.83
C PHE A 160 19.29 32.61 35.33
N LEU A 161 20.12 31.79 35.97
CA LEU A 161 20.04 31.51 37.41
C LEU A 161 20.38 32.74 38.26
N SER A 162 21.30 33.60 37.78
CA SER A 162 21.62 34.88 38.45
C SER A 162 20.43 35.85 38.44
N ARG A 163 19.67 35.90 37.33
CA ARG A 163 18.46 36.73 37.21
C ARG A 163 17.23 36.09 37.87
N TYR A 164 17.15 34.76 37.86
CA TYR A 164 16.04 33.98 38.37
C TYR A 164 16.55 32.83 39.26
N PRO A 165 16.84 33.10 40.54
CA PRO A 165 17.44 32.11 41.46
C PRO A 165 16.58 30.86 41.69
N GLN A 166 15.28 30.91 41.41
CA GLN A 166 14.35 29.77 41.53
C GLN A 166 14.24 28.93 40.24
N GLY A 167 15.02 29.25 39.20
CA GLY A 167 15.00 28.51 37.93
C GLY A 167 13.69 28.62 37.13
N ARG A 168 12.77 29.51 37.54
CA ARG A 168 11.48 29.77 36.88
C ARG A 168 11.23 31.27 36.83
N VAL A 169 10.78 31.76 35.68
CA VAL A 169 10.33 33.14 35.53
C VAL A 169 8.96 33.30 36.22
N PRO A 170 8.76 34.28 37.12
CA PRO A 170 7.46 34.53 37.74
C PRO A 170 6.41 34.91 36.69
N LYS A 171 5.17 34.41 36.85
CA LYS A 171 4.03 34.72 35.95
C LYS A 171 3.69 36.22 35.83
N SER A 172 4.12 37.02 36.81
CA SER A 172 3.90 38.47 36.85
C SER A 172 4.98 39.27 36.11
N HIS A 173 6.08 38.63 35.67
CA HIS A 173 7.21 39.30 35.04
C HIS A 173 7.00 39.42 33.52
N PRO A 174 7.37 40.55 32.87
CA PRO A 174 7.21 40.75 31.43
C PRO A 174 8.00 39.75 30.56
N ASP A 175 9.04 39.11 31.13
CA ASP A 175 9.82 38.08 30.45
C ASP A 175 9.20 36.66 30.56
N TYR A 176 8.02 36.51 31.19
CA TYR A 176 7.34 35.21 31.29
C TYR A 176 6.96 34.69 29.90
N GLY A 177 7.52 33.54 29.51
CA GLY A 177 7.33 32.95 28.18
C GLY A 177 8.17 33.61 27.07
N LYS A 178 9.11 34.52 27.41
CA LYS A 178 10.00 35.20 26.45
C LYS A 178 11.49 34.98 26.72
N ALA A 179 11.86 34.46 27.89
CA ALA A 179 13.24 34.18 28.28
C ALA A 179 13.54 32.67 28.21
N PHE A 180 14.57 32.31 27.46
CA PHE A 180 15.00 30.94 27.22
C PHE A 180 16.50 30.76 27.49
N VAL A 181 16.92 29.52 27.74
CA VAL A 181 18.31 29.16 28.00
C VAL A 181 18.83 28.32 26.85
N CYS A 182 20.00 28.64 26.29
CA CYS A 182 20.66 27.82 25.28
C CYS A 182 22.06 27.43 25.75
N ARG A 183 22.31 26.11 25.90
CA ARG A 183 23.61 25.56 26.32
C ARG A 183 24.31 24.78 25.21
N ARG A 184 23.57 24.27 24.22
CA ARG A 184 24.06 23.37 23.19
C ARG A 184 23.25 23.57 21.90
N GLY A 185 23.87 23.27 20.77
CA GLY A 185 23.16 22.97 19.53
C GLY A 185 22.71 21.51 19.55
N CYS A 186 21.53 21.25 19.02
CA CYS A 186 21.01 19.89 18.88
C CYS A 186 20.51 19.70 17.46
N ASN A 187 20.88 18.59 16.83
CA ASN A 187 20.13 18.11 15.69
C ASN A 187 18.91 17.34 16.20
N THR A 188 17.72 17.91 16.04
CA THR A 188 16.45 17.29 16.45
C THR A 188 16.20 15.91 15.83
N ARG A 189 16.84 15.63 14.69
CA ARG A 189 16.74 14.37 13.94
C ARG A 189 17.61 13.27 14.55
N THR A 190 18.93 13.48 14.61
CA THR A 190 19.90 12.46 15.06
C THR A 190 20.10 12.42 16.57
N ALA A 191 19.47 13.34 17.31
CA ALA A 191 19.72 13.60 18.73
C ALA A 191 21.23 13.75 19.03
N THR A 192 21.96 14.34 18.09
CA THR A 192 23.38 14.67 18.26
C THR A 192 23.46 16.06 18.86
N TYR A 193 24.08 16.13 20.03
CA TYR A 193 24.28 17.38 20.76
C TYR A 193 25.71 17.86 20.55
N THR A 194 25.88 19.17 20.39
CA THR A 194 27.21 19.78 20.46
C THR A 194 27.72 19.79 21.91
N ASP A 195 29.00 20.10 22.07
CA ASP A 195 29.57 20.43 23.37
C ASP A 195 28.86 21.64 24.00
N GLU A 196 28.91 21.72 25.32
CA GLU A 196 28.33 22.84 26.06
C GLU A 196 29.06 24.13 25.75
N PHE A 197 28.29 25.19 25.61
CA PHE A 197 28.83 26.50 25.32
C PHE A 197 28.06 27.61 26.00
N ILE A 198 28.76 28.70 26.31
CA ILE A 198 28.19 29.89 26.95
C ILE A 198 27.67 30.81 25.84
N TRP A 199 26.36 31.06 25.83
CA TRP A 199 25.70 31.86 24.78
C TRP A 199 26.35 33.25 24.60
N GLU A 200 26.65 33.93 25.70
CA GLU A 200 27.20 35.30 25.71
C GLU A 200 28.64 35.38 25.17
N GLU A 201 29.40 34.29 25.20
CA GLU A 201 30.78 34.25 24.67
C GLU A 201 30.83 33.99 23.16
N ILE A 202 29.75 33.45 22.59
CA ILE A 202 29.71 32.99 21.20
C ILE A 202 28.82 33.87 20.34
N TYR A 203 27.87 34.58 20.96
CA TYR A 203 26.90 35.37 20.25
C TYR A 203 26.78 36.77 20.86
N SER A 204 27.47 37.73 20.26
CA SER A 204 27.44 39.14 20.66
C SER A 204 26.74 40.08 19.66
N GLY A 205 26.42 39.59 18.44
CA GLY A 205 25.72 40.37 17.41
C GLY A 205 25.75 39.76 16.00
N GLU A 206 25.60 40.62 14.97
CA GLU A 206 25.53 40.27 13.54
C GLU A 206 26.83 39.58 13.04
N ASP A 207 28.00 40.00 13.52
CA ASP A 207 29.31 39.54 13.05
C ASP A 207 29.63 38.08 13.45
N ASP A 208 29.09 37.60 14.58
CA ASP A 208 29.35 36.25 15.10
C ASP A 208 28.37 35.19 14.55
N LEU A 209 27.33 35.62 13.81
CA LEU A 209 26.23 34.76 13.35
C LEU A 209 26.72 33.66 12.39
N PHE A 210 27.65 34.00 11.49
CA PHE A 210 28.25 33.02 10.56
C PHE A 210 29.13 32.00 11.28
N ALA A 211 29.91 32.43 12.27
CA ALA A 211 30.78 31.54 13.05
C ALA A 211 29.98 30.56 13.92
N LEU A 212 28.90 31.04 14.55
CA LEU A 212 27.93 30.21 15.26
C LEU A 212 27.29 29.17 14.33
N MET A 213 26.87 29.59 13.14
CA MET A 213 26.24 28.71 12.15
C MET A 213 27.18 27.59 11.69
N ASP A 214 28.43 27.91 11.38
CA ASP A 214 29.42 26.91 10.95
C ASP A 214 29.80 25.95 12.08
N ARG A 215 29.93 26.45 13.32
CA ARG A 215 30.21 25.60 14.48
C ARG A 215 29.08 24.60 14.74
N ILE A 216 27.83 25.05 14.63
CA ILE A 216 26.67 24.18 14.82
C ILE A 216 26.60 23.17 13.67
N LYS A 217 26.75 23.59 12.41
CA LYS A 217 26.79 22.66 11.26
C LYS A 217 27.93 21.64 11.38
N ALA A 218 29.09 22.03 11.89
CA ALA A 218 30.23 21.14 12.09
C ALA A 218 30.00 20.17 13.27
N GLY A 219 29.45 20.65 14.38
CA GLY A 219 29.17 19.83 15.57
C GLY A 219 27.94 18.93 15.44
N THR A 220 27.00 19.26 14.55
CA THR A 220 25.73 18.52 14.35
C THR A 220 25.74 17.60 13.12
N LYS A 221 26.73 17.71 12.21
CA LYS A 221 26.94 16.73 11.14
C LYS A 221 27.24 15.38 11.79
N ALA A 222 26.35 14.41 11.56
CA ALA A 222 26.59 13.02 11.92
C ALA A 222 28.02 12.66 11.47
N THR A 223 28.89 12.29 12.40
CA THR A 223 30.21 11.78 12.06
C THR A 223 29.98 10.57 11.16
N ARG A 224 30.12 10.76 9.84
CA ARG A 224 30.22 9.70 8.84
C ARG A 224 31.41 8.84 9.25
N ARG A 225 31.19 7.85 10.11
CA ARG A 225 32.09 6.72 10.23
C ARG A 225 31.95 5.94 8.95
N ARG A 226 32.74 6.33 7.95
CA ARG A 226 33.02 5.53 6.77
C ARG A 226 33.50 4.18 7.30
N ARG A 227 32.64 3.15 7.20
CA ARG A 227 33.01 1.78 7.61
C ARG A 227 34.28 1.42 6.84
N LYS A 228 35.38 1.22 7.56
CA LYS A 228 36.58 0.59 6.99
C LYS A 228 36.16 -0.86 6.68
N ALA A 229 36.30 -1.28 5.42
CA ALA A 229 35.96 -2.63 4.99
C ALA A 229 36.62 -3.64 5.93
N ARG A 230 35.81 -4.50 6.55
CA ARG A 230 36.27 -5.53 7.47
C ARG A 230 36.78 -6.69 6.61
N SER A 231 38.09 -6.94 6.64
CA SER A 231 38.70 -8.12 6.01
C SER A 231 38.24 -9.39 6.74
N PRO A 232 38.10 -10.51 6.01
CA PRO A 232 37.61 -11.76 6.58
C PRO A 232 38.71 -12.42 7.42
N SER A 233 38.37 -12.89 8.62
CA SER A 233 39.20 -13.78 9.42
C SER A 233 38.50 -15.14 9.56
N PRO A 234 39.27 -16.24 9.72
CA PRO A 234 38.84 -17.59 9.37
C PRO A 234 37.98 -18.28 10.44
N THR A 235 37.26 -19.29 9.98
CA THR A 235 36.60 -20.41 10.70
C THR A 235 37.43 -20.89 11.90
N ASP A 236 36.91 -21.31 13.05
CA ASP A 236 35.82 -22.27 13.33
C ASP A 236 35.51 -22.20 14.86
N ASP A 237 34.27 -22.46 15.29
CA ASP A 237 33.90 -23.07 16.61
C ASP A 237 32.39 -22.97 16.91
N THR A 238 31.69 -24.05 16.57
CA THR A 238 30.70 -24.80 17.36
C THR A 238 29.73 -24.01 18.28
N TYR A 239 28.49 -23.83 17.82
CA TYR A 239 27.36 -23.31 18.60
C TYR A 239 26.61 -24.44 19.33
N LEU A 240 26.64 -24.42 20.67
CA LEU A 240 25.74 -25.18 21.55
C LEU A 240 24.70 -24.22 22.16
N PRO A 241 23.40 -24.59 22.23
CA PRO A 241 22.35 -23.70 22.75
C PRO A 241 22.35 -23.60 24.29
N PRO A 242 22.03 -22.42 24.86
CA PRO A 242 22.15 -22.15 26.29
C PRO A 242 20.99 -22.73 27.13
N GLN A 243 21.34 -23.26 28.29
CA GLN A 243 20.43 -23.72 29.34
C GLN A 243 19.79 -22.55 30.09
N ALA A 244 18.52 -22.73 30.49
CA ALA A 244 17.72 -21.76 31.24
C ALA A 244 18.27 -21.50 32.66
N PRO A 245 18.16 -20.26 33.19
CA PRO A 245 18.70 -19.90 34.49
C PRO A 245 17.78 -20.32 35.65
N GLN A 246 18.37 -20.94 36.69
CA GLN A 246 17.79 -21.02 38.03
C GLN A 246 18.38 -19.92 38.92
N THR A 247 17.58 -19.35 39.84
CA THR A 247 17.93 -18.94 41.22
C THR A 247 16.62 -18.52 41.96
N PRO A 248 16.57 -18.23 43.29
CA PRO A 248 16.17 -19.16 44.35
C PRO A 248 15.06 -18.58 45.28
N THR A 249 14.56 -19.34 46.27
CA THR A 249 14.45 -18.92 47.71
C THR A 249 13.52 -19.79 48.59
N LYS A 250 14.10 -20.21 49.73
CA LYS A 250 13.58 -20.31 51.12
C LYS A 250 12.37 -21.21 51.51
N THR A 251 12.74 -22.32 52.16
CA THR A 251 12.42 -22.75 53.56
C THR A 251 11.13 -22.27 54.26
N GLY A 252 10.34 -23.24 54.74
CA GLY A 252 9.36 -23.07 55.83
C GLY A 252 8.72 -24.41 56.26
N ARG A 253 8.87 -24.78 57.54
CA ARG A 253 8.34 -25.98 58.23
C ARG A 253 6.87 -25.79 58.69
N GLY A 254 6.19 -26.92 58.92
CA GLY A 254 5.01 -27.05 59.82
C GLY A 254 3.78 -27.66 59.10
N SER A 255 3.44 -28.95 59.23
CA SER A 255 2.83 -29.69 60.35
C SER A 255 1.29 -29.61 60.40
N VAL A 256 0.69 -30.82 60.50
CA VAL A 256 -0.66 -31.23 60.94
C VAL A 256 -1.92 -30.73 60.23
N ALA A 257 -2.70 -31.67 59.67
CA ALA A 257 -3.89 -32.20 60.34
C ALA A 257 -4.46 -33.40 59.57
N ALA A 258 -4.64 -34.51 60.30
CA ALA A 258 -5.36 -35.69 59.85
C ALA A 258 -6.87 -35.52 60.12
N THR A 259 -7.72 -36.16 59.32
CA THR A 259 -8.92 -36.83 59.84
C THR A 259 -9.42 -37.89 58.84
N PRO A 260 -9.59 -39.16 59.27
CA PRO A 260 -10.07 -40.26 58.42
C PRO A 260 -11.50 -40.67 58.78
N THR A 261 -12.32 -41.05 57.80
CA THR A 261 -13.50 -41.94 57.96
C THR A 261 -13.88 -42.40 56.54
N SER A 262 -14.45 -43.55 56.21
CA SER A 262 -14.82 -44.80 56.89
C SER A 262 -15.21 -45.78 55.77
N ARG A 263 -15.03 -47.08 56.03
CA ARG A 263 -15.30 -48.26 55.19
C ARG A 263 -16.72 -48.32 54.59
N ARG A 264 -16.84 -48.89 53.37
CA ARG A 264 -17.76 -50.01 53.09
C ARG A 264 -17.37 -50.75 51.82
N SER A 265 -17.26 -52.08 51.93
CA SER A 265 -17.02 -53.06 50.87
C SER A 265 -18.33 -53.46 50.17
N GLN A 266 -18.26 -53.85 48.89
CA GLN A 266 -19.03 -54.97 48.32
C GLN A 266 -18.48 -55.44 46.97
N ALA A 267 -18.78 -56.69 46.65
CA ALA A 267 -17.99 -57.65 45.88
C ALA A 267 -18.20 -57.67 44.34
N THR A 268 -17.38 -58.50 43.71
CA THR A 268 -17.08 -58.89 42.29
C THR A 268 -18.28 -59.46 41.49
N PRO A 269 -18.18 -59.97 40.22
CA PRO A 269 -17.05 -60.11 39.27
C PRO A 269 -17.39 -59.70 37.79
N GLY A 270 -16.40 -59.67 36.88
CA GLY A 270 -16.71 -59.67 35.44
C GLY A 270 -15.56 -59.25 34.51
N SER A 271 -14.83 -60.24 34.01
CA SER A 271 -13.78 -60.11 33.00
C SER A 271 -14.24 -59.39 31.72
N ARG A 272 -13.55 -58.30 31.36
CA ARG A 272 -13.39 -57.89 29.95
C ARG A 272 -12.08 -57.14 29.76
N VAL A 273 -11.19 -57.76 29.01
CA VAL A 273 -9.90 -57.23 28.54
C VAL A 273 -10.10 -55.85 27.90
N LYS A 274 -9.60 -54.79 28.56
CA LYS A 274 -9.53 -53.44 27.96
C LYS A 274 -8.32 -53.40 27.02
N ARG A 275 -8.59 -53.42 25.72
CA ARG A 275 -7.62 -52.95 24.72
C ARG A 275 -7.38 -51.45 24.92
N SER A 276 -6.13 -51.09 24.72
CA SER A 276 -5.48 -49.78 24.82
C SER A 276 -6.33 -48.53 24.53
N ALA A 277 -6.02 -47.48 25.28
CA ALA A 277 -6.56 -46.13 25.18
C ALA A 277 -6.62 -45.59 23.74
N SER A 278 -7.84 -45.47 23.21
CA SER A 278 -8.11 -44.57 22.09
C SER A 278 -8.06 -43.14 22.64
N LYS A 279 -7.06 -42.36 22.22
CA LYS A 279 -7.04 -40.90 22.42
C LYS A 279 -8.33 -40.33 21.86
N ARG A 280 -9.12 -39.64 22.69
CA ARG A 280 -10.28 -38.85 22.24
C ARG A 280 -9.80 -37.91 21.13
N LEU A 281 -10.35 -38.06 19.92
CA LEU A 281 -10.17 -37.09 18.86
C LEU A 281 -11.07 -35.89 19.19
N GLU A 282 -10.45 -34.75 19.51
CA GLU A 282 -11.17 -33.50 19.59
C GLU A 282 -11.55 -33.06 18.17
N PHE A 283 -12.86 -33.05 17.90
CA PHE A 283 -13.40 -32.50 16.66
C PHE A 283 -13.31 -30.97 16.74
N THR A 284 -12.20 -30.43 16.25
CA THR A 284 -12.10 -29.01 15.91
C THR A 284 -12.83 -28.78 14.58
N PRO A 285 -13.71 -27.77 14.48
CA PRO A 285 -14.40 -27.47 13.22
C PRO A 285 -13.37 -27.14 12.12
N LEU A 286 -13.59 -27.66 10.91
CA LEU A 286 -12.67 -27.59 9.78
C LEU A 286 -12.09 -26.20 9.49
N ALA A 287 -12.82 -25.13 9.81
CA ALA A 287 -12.43 -23.75 9.54
C ALA A 287 -11.27 -23.23 10.43
N THR A 288 -10.99 -23.83 11.59
CA THR A 288 -9.98 -23.33 12.55
C THR A 288 -8.68 -24.15 12.60
N ARG A 289 -8.56 -25.20 11.78
CA ARG A 289 -7.31 -25.96 11.63
C ARG A 289 -6.29 -25.18 10.79
N LYS A 290 -5.54 -24.28 11.43
CA LYS A 290 -4.21 -23.92 10.91
C LYS A 290 -3.28 -25.07 11.26
N LEU A 291 -2.77 -25.79 10.25
CA LEU A 291 -1.73 -26.81 10.45
C LEU A 291 -0.53 -26.16 11.16
N SER A 292 0.09 -26.88 12.10
CA SER A 292 1.33 -26.38 12.73
C SER A 292 2.41 -26.21 11.65
N PRO A 293 3.27 -25.18 11.72
CA PRO A 293 4.30 -24.91 10.70
C PRO A 293 5.17 -26.14 10.37
N SER A 294 5.45 -26.97 11.38
CA SER A 294 6.17 -28.25 11.26
C SER A 294 5.47 -29.34 10.44
N GLN A 295 4.14 -29.30 10.28
CA GLN A 295 3.39 -30.21 9.41
C GLN A 295 3.25 -29.66 7.99
N VAL A 296 3.44 -28.35 7.78
CA VAL A 296 3.49 -27.73 6.44
C VAL A 296 4.83 -28.01 5.75
N GLU A 297 5.88 -28.26 6.54
CA GLU A 297 7.25 -28.59 6.09
C GLU A 297 7.51 -30.10 5.93
N SER A 298 6.53 -30.98 6.15
CA SER A 298 6.78 -32.43 6.18
C SER A 298 7.02 -33.06 4.81
N SER A 299 6.62 -32.39 3.72
CA SER A 299 6.79 -32.89 2.35
C SER A 299 7.49 -31.84 1.47
N PRO A 300 8.54 -32.24 0.69
CA PRO A 300 9.18 -31.34 -0.28
C PRO A 300 8.19 -30.70 -1.26
N PHE A 301 7.13 -31.40 -1.66
CA PHE A 301 6.08 -30.88 -2.55
C PHE A 301 5.27 -29.76 -1.89
N GLN A 302 4.99 -29.88 -0.60
CA GLN A 302 4.22 -28.89 0.15
C GLN A 302 5.02 -27.61 0.38
N ILE A 303 6.33 -27.74 0.65
CA ILE A 303 7.26 -26.61 0.69
C ILE A 303 7.28 -25.91 -0.68
N ALA A 304 7.41 -26.65 -1.78
CA ALA A 304 7.38 -26.08 -3.13
C ALA A 304 6.07 -25.32 -3.41
N ARG A 305 4.90 -25.88 -3.04
CA ARG A 305 3.60 -25.22 -3.21
C ARG A 305 3.48 -23.93 -2.42
N SER A 306 4.00 -23.90 -1.19
CA SER A 306 3.97 -22.71 -0.33
C SER A 306 4.85 -21.57 -0.88
N ARG A 307 6.01 -21.89 -1.47
CA ARG A 307 6.93 -20.91 -2.05
C ARG A 307 6.54 -20.43 -3.45
N LEU A 308 5.89 -21.31 -4.23
CA LEU A 308 5.28 -20.96 -5.50
C LEU A 308 3.95 -20.20 -5.32
N HIS A 309 3.44 -20.08 -4.09
CA HIS A 309 2.24 -19.31 -3.82
C HIS A 309 2.44 -17.82 -4.14
N VAL A 310 1.45 -17.19 -4.77
CA VAL A 310 1.55 -15.78 -5.18
C VAL A 310 1.71 -14.83 -3.98
N SER A 311 1.21 -15.20 -2.80
CA SER A 311 1.30 -14.36 -1.59
C SER A 311 2.68 -14.34 -0.93
N SER A 312 3.54 -15.32 -1.20
CA SER A 312 4.89 -15.30 -0.63
C SER A 312 5.75 -14.38 -1.50
N VAL A 313 5.80 -13.09 -1.19
CA VAL A 313 6.68 -12.17 -1.92
C VAL A 313 8.09 -12.26 -1.30
N PRO A 314 9.14 -12.58 -2.08
CA PRO A 314 10.51 -12.60 -1.59
C PRO A 314 10.96 -11.18 -1.20
N THR A 315 12.01 -11.10 -0.39
CA THR A 315 12.60 -9.81 0.01
C THR A 315 13.23 -9.05 -1.15
N SER A 316 13.62 -9.74 -2.23
CA SER A 316 14.06 -9.12 -3.47
C SER A 316 13.36 -9.71 -4.69
N LEU A 317 12.87 -8.85 -5.57
CA LEU A 317 12.24 -9.26 -6.83
C LEU A 317 13.29 -9.35 -7.95
N PRO A 318 13.62 -10.55 -8.44
CA PRO A 318 14.57 -10.69 -9.53
C PRO A 318 14.00 -10.13 -10.83
N CYS A 319 14.89 -9.69 -11.73
CA CYS A 319 14.57 -9.22 -13.09
C CYS A 319 13.78 -7.90 -13.17
N ARG A 320 13.65 -7.16 -12.07
CA ARG A 320 13.08 -5.79 -12.03
C ARG A 320 14.01 -4.76 -11.37
N GLU A 321 15.30 -5.08 -11.33
CA GLU A 321 16.34 -4.27 -10.67
C GLU A 321 16.51 -2.89 -11.34
N GLY A 322 16.31 -2.81 -12.66
CA GLY A 322 16.39 -1.55 -13.40
C GLY A 322 15.25 -0.60 -13.02
N GLU A 323 14.01 -1.09 -13.04
CA GLU A 323 12.84 -0.32 -12.63
C GLU A 323 12.86 0.00 -11.13
N PHE A 324 13.33 -0.95 -10.29
CA PHE A 324 13.56 -0.73 -8.87
C PHE A 324 14.52 0.44 -8.64
N SER A 325 15.67 0.45 -9.31
CA SER A 325 16.69 1.50 -9.17
C SER A 325 16.16 2.86 -9.60
N LEU A 326 15.32 2.90 -10.64
CA LEU A 326 14.69 4.14 -11.13
C LEU A 326 13.65 4.69 -10.16
N VAL A 327 12.81 3.83 -9.56
CA VAL A 327 11.84 4.28 -8.54
C VAL A 327 12.57 4.71 -7.28
N TYR A 328 13.59 3.94 -6.86
CA TYR A 328 14.40 4.24 -5.67
C TYR A 328 15.12 5.58 -5.81
N SER A 329 15.82 5.84 -6.93
CA SER A 329 16.58 7.09 -7.11
C SER A 329 15.68 8.32 -7.13
N HIS A 330 14.51 8.24 -7.77
CA HIS A 330 13.55 9.35 -7.79
C HIS A 330 12.94 9.61 -6.41
N LEU A 331 12.63 8.56 -5.63
CA LEU A 331 12.11 8.72 -4.28
C LEU A 331 13.19 9.25 -3.32
N GLU A 332 14.40 8.71 -3.38
CA GLU A 332 15.53 9.15 -2.57
C GLU A 332 15.86 10.63 -2.83
N ALA A 333 15.89 11.06 -4.09
CA ALA A 333 16.11 12.45 -4.46
C ALA A 333 14.97 13.35 -3.95
N ALA A 334 13.71 12.97 -4.15
CA ALA A 334 12.57 13.76 -3.71
C ALA A 334 12.48 13.90 -2.18
N ILE A 335 12.79 12.83 -1.45
CA ILE A 335 12.84 12.83 0.03
C ILE A 335 13.99 13.72 0.50
N SER A 336 15.20 13.57 -0.07
CA SER A 336 16.39 14.33 0.31
C SER A 336 16.28 15.83 0.02
N ASP A 337 15.66 16.18 -1.11
CA ASP A 337 15.42 17.57 -1.50
C ASP A 337 14.20 18.16 -0.78
N GLY A 338 13.39 17.33 -0.11
CA GLY A 338 12.14 17.74 0.54
C GLY A 338 11.13 18.32 -0.45
N THR A 339 11.13 17.86 -1.70
CA THR A 339 10.28 18.36 -2.78
C THR A 339 9.09 17.44 -3.04
N GLY A 340 7.96 18.04 -3.42
CA GLY A 340 6.82 17.27 -3.88
C GLY A 340 7.06 16.73 -5.28
N ASN A 341 6.80 15.45 -5.51
CA ASN A 341 6.96 14.82 -6.82
C ASN A 341 5.82 13.84 -7.09
N CYS A 342 5.47 13.64 -8.35
CA CYS A 342 4.52 12.60 -8.73
C CYS A 342 5.20 11.62 -9.67
N ILE A 343 5.02 10.33 -9.45
CA ILE A 343 5.61 9.27 -10.27
C ILE A 343 4.46 8.40 -10.78
N TYR A 344 4.39 8.22 -12.09
CA TYR A 344 3.36 7.40 -12.72
C TYR A 344 3.95 6.06 -13.18
N ILE A 345 3.46 4.97 -12.59
CA ILE A 345 3.88 3.61 -12.87
C ILE A 345 2.77 2.89 -13.63
N SER A 346 3.08 2.39 -14.81
CA SER A 346 2.12 1.68 -15.67
C SER A 346 2.64 0.33 -16.11
N GLY A 347 1.74 -0.59 -16.46
CA GLY A 347 2.10 -1.88 -17.05
C GLY A 347 0.97 -2.88 -16.94
N THR A 348 1.04 -3.98 -17.69
CA THR A 348 0.01 -5.03 -17.63
C THR A 348 -0.11 -5.63 -16.22
N PRO A 349 -1.27 -6.20 -15.84
CA PRO A 349 -1.40 -6.88 -14.55
C PRO A 349 -0.40 -8.03 -14.45
N GLY A 350 0.09 -8.29 -13.23
CA GLY A 350 0.99 -9.42 -12.98
C GLY A 350 2.47 -9.20 -13.31
N THR A 351 2.87 -7.97 -13.65
CA THR A 351 4.27 -7.58 -13.93
C THR A 351 5.11 -7.19 -12.70
N GLY A 352 4.53 -7.26 -11.50
CA GLY A 352 5.23 -7.00 -10.23
C GLY A 352 5.21 -5.57 -9.72
N LYS A 353 4.51 -4.62 -10.37
CA LYS A 353 4.46 -3.18 -10.02
C LYS A 353 4.33 -2.89 -8.52
N THR A 354 3.21 -3.31 -7.90
CA THR A 354 2.92 -3.09 -6.48
C THR A 354 3.98 -3.73 -5.57
N ALA A 355 4.50 -4.90 -5.95
CA ALA A 355 5.51 -5.60 -5.17
C ALA A 355 6.85 -4.87 -5.21
N THR A 356 7.28 -4.36 -6.38
CA THR A 356 8.49 -3.54 -6.53
C THR A 356 8.38 -2.24 -5.75
N VAL A 357 7.23 -1.55 -5.79
CA VAL A 357 7.05 -0.31 -5.02
C VAL A 357 7.13 -0.56 -3.51
N ARG A 358 6.49 -1.60 -3.01
CA ARG A 358 6.59 -1.96 -1.58
C ARG A 358 8.01 -2.36 -1.18
N GLU A 359 8.74 -3.06 -2.05
CA GLU A 359 10.16 -3.37 -1.82
C GLU A 359 11.01 -2.10 -1.72
N VAL A 360 10.81 -1.14 -2.64
CA VAL A 360 11.50 0.16 -2.61
C VAL A 360 11.21 0.90 -1.31
N VAL A 361 9.95 0.98 -0.90
CA VAL A 361 9.55 1.65 0.36
C VAL A 361 10.18 0.96 1.56
N SER A 362 10.15 -0.37 1.63
CA SER A 362 10.78 -1.13 2.72
C SER A 362 12.30 -0.89 2.80
N ARG A 363 12.97 -0.72 1.66
CA ARG A 363 14.40 -0.36 1.60
C ARG A 363 14.65 1.08 2.05
N LEU A 364 13.79 2.01 1.66
CA LEU A 364 13.86 3.40 2.13
C LEU A 364 13.62 3.48 3.64
N GLU A 365 12.66 2.72 4.19
CA GLU A 365 12.44 2.61 5.63
C GLU A 365 13.66 2.03 6.37
N GLU A 366 14.34 1.03 5.78
CA GLU A 366 15.61 0.49 6.31
C GLU A 366 16.71 1.57 6.31
N SER A 367 16.79 2.40 5.27
CA SER A 367 17.72 3.54 5.17
C SER A 367 17.37 4.71 6.10
N VAL A 368 16.09 4.91 6.41
CA VAL A 368 15.66 5.84 7.47
C VAL A 368 16.08 5.31 8.83
N GLY A 369 15.89 4.01 9.08
CA GLY A 369 16.33 3.35 10.32
C GLY A 369 17.84 3.36 10.54
N SER A 370 18.64 3.48 9.47
CA SER A 370 20.10 3.63 9.53
C SER A 370 20.59 5.08 9.65
N ASP A 371 19.67 6.05 9.84
CA ASP A 371 19.93 7.51 9.89
C ASP A 371 20.54 8.07 8.58
N GLU A 372 20.36 7.41 7.42
CA GLU A 372 20.87 7.87 6.11
C GLU A 372 19.93 8.85 5.40
N LEU A 373 18.61 8.66 5.53
CA LEU A 373 17.56 9.47 4.90
C LEU A 373 16.66 10.16 5.93
N ASP A 374 15.91 11.16 5.49
CA ASP A 374 14.89 11.82 6.31
C ASP A 374 13.67 10.93 6.54
N ASP A 375 13.08 11.04 7.74
CA ASP A 375 11.81 10.37 8.07
C ASP A 375 10.75 10.72 7.02
N PHE A 376 9.96 9.73 6.60
CA PHE A 376 8.79 9.97 5.77
C PHE A 376 7.59 9.16 6.27
N ILE A 377 6.39 9.67 6.02
CA ILE A 377 5.14 8.95 6.31
C ILE A 377 4.73 8.19 5.06
N PHE A 378 4.64 6.86 5.15
CA PHE A 378 4.13 6.02 4.07
C PHE A 378 2.64 5.76 4.22
N VAL A 379 1.86 6.02 3.16
CA VAL A 379 0.41 5.77 3.13
C VAL A 379 0.05 4.97 1.89
N GLU A 380 -0.57 3.80 2.07
CA GLU A 380 -1.08 2.98 0.96
C GLU A 380 -2.60 3.17 0.79
N ILE A 381 -3.00 3.63 -0.39
CA ILE A 381 -4.38 3.81 -0.82
C ILE A 381 -4.61 2.87 -2.01
N ASN A 382 -5.42 1.82 -1.83
CA ASN A 382 -5.76 0.91 -2.91
C ASN A 382 -7.18 1.23 -3.43
N GLY A 383 -7.30 1.45 -4.75
CA GLY A 383 -8.55 1.81 -5.41
C GLY A 383 -9.65 0.74 -5.33
N MET A 384 -9.29 -0.54 -5.31
CA MET A 384 -10.25 -1.65 -5.16
C MET A 384 -10.76 -1.83 -3.73
N LYS A 385 -10.01 -1.39 -2.71
CA LYS A 385 -10.46 -1.45 -1.30
C LYS A 385 -11.49 -0.36 -0.97
N ILE A 386 -11.58 0.67 -1.80
CA ILE A 386 -12.39 1.86 -1.56
C ILE A 386 -13.69 1.75 -2.38
N THR A 387 -14.82 2.05 -1.74
CA THR A 387 -16.14 2.04 -2.39
C THR A 387 -16.42 3.36 -3.11
N ASP A 388 -16.20 4.47 -2.43
CA ASP A 388 -16.30 5.82 -2.99
C ASP A 388 -14.94 6.50 -3.06
N PRO A 389 -14.51 7.03 -4.22
CA PRO A 389 -13.19 7.65 -4.37
C PRO A 389 -12.91 8.78 -3.39
N HIS A 390 -13.93 9.52 -2.94
CA HIS A 390 -13.77 10.59 -1.95
C HIS A 390 -13.30 10.09 -0.57
N GLN A 391 -13.50 8.81 -0.24
CA GLN A 391 -13.00 8.22 1.01
C GLN A 391 -11.46 8.16 1.06
N SER A 392 -10.78 8.28 -0.09
CA SER A 392 -9.32 8.37 -0.15
C SER A 392 -8.76 9.57 0.64
N TYR A 393 -9.51 10.68 0.73
CA TYR A 393 -9.13 11.84 1.53
C TYR A 393 -9.15 11.54 3.03
N THR A 394 -10.18 10.84 3.50
CA THR A 394 -10.27 10.43 4.90
C THR A 394 -9.12 9.50 5.28
N LEU A 395 -8.76 8.55 4.41
CA LEU A 395 -7.64 7.64 4.65
C LEU A 395 -6.30 8.38 4.71
N LEU A 396 -6.08 9.35 3.83
CA LEU A 396 -4.87 10.17 3.86
C LEU A 396 -4.79 11.02 5.13
N TRP A 397 -5.89 11.66 5.52
CA TRP A 397 -5.94 12.49 6.74
C TRP A 397 -5.73 11.66 8.01
N GLU A 398 -6.37 10.49 8.09
CA GLU A 398 -6.22 9.54 9.19
C GLU A 398 -4.76 9.08 9.32
N ALA A 399 -4.06 8.85 8.21
CA ALA A 399 -2.65 8.47 8.23
C ALA A 399 -1.69 9.62 8.61
N LEU A 400 -2.04 10.87 8.29
CA LEU A 400 -1.20 12.04 8.59
C LEU A 400 -1.35 12.55 10.03
N LYS A 401 -2.57 12.61 10.57
CA LYS A 401 -2.85 13.19 11.90
C LYS A 401 -3.44 12.19 12.90
N GLY A 402 -3.85 11.00 12.48
CA GLY A 402 -4.50 10.00 13.34
C GLY A 402 -5.98 10.28 13.64
N GLU A 403 -6.58 11.27 12.99
CA GLU A 403 -7.97 11.68 13.20
C GLU A 403 -8.87 11.28 12.04
N ARG A 404 -10.09 10.84 12.34
CA ARG A 404 -11.08 10.49 11.31
C ARG A 404 -12.00 11.67 11.06
N ALA A 405 -12.04 12.14 9.81
CA ALA A 405 -12.88 13.23 9.36
C ALA A 405 -13.80 12.81 8.21
N SER A 406 -14.92 13.52 8.02
CA SER A 406 -15.77 13.32 6.84
C SER A 406 -15.00 13.67 5.55
N PRO A 407 -15.31 13.05 4.39
CA PRO A 407 -14.53 13.27 3.16
C PRO A 407 -14.42 14.73 2.70
N ALA A 408 -15.49 15.52 2.87
CA ALA A 408 -15.49 16.93 2.51
C ALA A 408 -14.61 17.76 3.46
N GLN A 409 -14.76 17.55 4.76
CA GLN A 409 -13.90 18.20 5.77
C GLN A 409 -12.44 17.78 5.63
N ALA A 410 -12.17 16.51 5.32
CA ALA A 410 -10.83 16.00 5.11
C ALA A 410 -10.15 16.69 3.92
N LEU A 411 -10.88 16.97 2.85
CA LEU A 411 -10.36 17.72 1.70
C LEU A 411 -9.95 19.13 2.11
N ASP A 412 -10.82 19.89 2.78
CA ASP A 412 -10.52 21.26 3.22
C ASP A 412 -9.33 21.30 4.18
N LEU A 413 -9.24 20.32 5.08
CA LEU A 413 -8.12 20.18 6.02
C LEU A 413 -6.81 19.82 5.31
N LEU A 414 -6.85 18.91 4.34
CA LEU A 414 -5.68 18.53 3.53
C LEU A 414 -5.21 19.70 2.66
N GLU A 415 -6.13 20.44 2.04
CA GLU A 415 -5.78 21.63 1.24
C GLU A 415 -5.14 22.72 2.10
N ARG A 416 -5.69 22.99 3.28
CA ARG A 416 -5.10 23.95 4.22
C ARG A 416 -3.73 23.48 4.72
N GLU A 417 -3.60 22.18 5.03
CA GLU A 417 -2.31 21.61 5.42
C GLU A 417 -1.31 21.78 4.28
N PHE A 418 -1.58 21.28 3.07
CA PHE A 418 -0.62 21.32 1.97
C PHE A 418 -0.29 22.72 1.44
N SER A 419 -1.19 23.68 1.60
CA SER A 419 -0.97 25.07 1.20
C SER A 419 -0.16 25.87 2.22
N ASN A 420 -0.39 25.66 3.52
CA ASN A 420 0.26 26.45 4.56
C ASN A 420 1.71 26.00 4.79
N PRO A 421 2.68 26.93 4.87
CA PRO A 421 4.07 26.62 5.15
C PRO A 421 4.22 26.16 6.61
N SER A 422 4.54 24.89 6.81
CA SER A 422 4.93 24.36 8.12
C SER A 422 6.40 23.92 8.07
N PRO A 423 7.33 24.61 8.78
CA PRO A 423 8.78 24.40 8.66
C PRO A 423 9.22 22.96 8.98
N ARG A 424 8.48 22.27 9.87
CA ARG A 424 8.78 20.91 10.33
C ARG A 424 8.00 19.80 9.63
N ARG A 425 7.48 20.06 8.43
CA ARG A 425 6.72 19.06 7.67
C ARG A 425 7.60 17.86 7.33
N ILE A 426 7.10 16.68 7.69
CA ILE A 426 7.68 15.39 7.30
C ILE A 426 7.21 15.12 5.85
N PRO A 427 8.11 14.75 4.94
CA PRO A 427 7.72 14.25 3.63
C PRO A 427 6.70 13.11 3.74
N CYS A 428 5.66 13.15 2.91
CA CYS A 428 4.65 12.08 2.87
C CYS A 428 4.71 11.37 1.52
N VAL A 429 4.90 10.05 1.56
CA VAL A 429 4.88 9.17 0.39
C VAL A 429 3.54 8.46 0.33
N VAL A 430 2.71 8.82 -0.64
CA VAL A 430 1.40 8.21 -0.86
C VAL A 430 1.47 7.27 -2.06
N LEU A 431 1.20 5.99 -1.83
CA LEU A 431 1.02 4.98 -2.85
C LEU A 431 -0.47 4.87 -3.22
N MET A 432 -0.83 5.28 -4.43
CA MET A 432 -2.14 5.06 -5.03
C MET A 432 -2.08 3.83 -5.94
N ASP A 433 -2.49 2.68 -5.42
CA ASP A 433 -2.54 1.41 -6.15
C ASP A 433 -3.90 1.24 -6.86
N GLU A 434 -3.89 0.60 -8.04
CA GLU A 434 -5.09 0.42 -8.89
C GLU A 434 -5.83 1.74 -9.15
N LEU A 435 -5.07 2.73 -9.59
CA LEU A 435 -5.54 4.09 -9.85
C LEU A 435 -6.70 4.15 -10.87
N ASP A 436 -6.74 3.21 -11.80
CA ASP A 436 -7.80 3.07 -12.81
C ASP A 436 -9.19 2.88 -12.20
N GLN A 437 -9.28 2.33 -10.98
CA GLN A 437 -10.52 2.14 -10.25
C GLN A 437 -11.03 3.40 -9.57
N LEU A 438 -10.15 4.36 -9.27
CA LEU A 438 -10.50 5.64 -8.67
C LEU A 438 -11.00 6.67 -9.72
N VAL A 439 -10.93 6.33 -11.01
CA VAL A 439 -11.36 7.22 -12.10
C VAL A 439 -12.88 7.24 -12.20
N THR A 440 -13.47 8.38 -11.82
CA THR A 440 -14.90 8.69 -12.03
C THR A 440 -15.09 9.71 -13.13
N LYS A 441 -16.34 9.93 -13.55
CA LYS A 441 -16.70 10.98 -14.52
C LYS A 441 -16.26 12.38 -14.06
N ASN A 442 -16.33 12.67 -12.76
CA ASN A 442 -16.02 13.99 -12.22
C ASN A 442 -14.53 14.22 -11.96
N GLN A 443 -13.71 13.17 -11.89
CA GLN A 443 -12.23 13.21 -11.80
C GLN A 443 -11.60 14.10 -10.70
N ALA A 444 -12.41 14.68 -9.80
CA ALA A 444 -11.97 15.66 -8.81
C ALA A 444 -10.90 15.08 -7.86
N VAL A 445 -11.08 13.83 -7.44
CA VAL A 445 -10.14 13.11 -6.58
C VAL A 445 -8.74 13.09 -7.18
N MET A 446 -8.64 12.60 -8.41
CA MET A 446 -7.38 12.52 -9.16
C MET A 446 -6.72 13.89 -9.31
N TYR A 447 -7.51 14.91 -9.65
CA TYR A 447 -7.00 16.28 -9.81
C TYR A 447 -6.33 16.78 -8.53
N ASN A 448 -6.99 16.62 -7.38
CA ASN A 448 -6.48 17.10 -6.09
C ASN A 448 -5.18 16.39 -5.68
N PHE A 449 -5.15 15.05 -5.77
CA PHE A 449 -3.93 14.28 -5.44
C PHE A 449 -2.73 14.65 -6.32
N PHE A 450 -2.94 15.02 -7.59
CA PHE A 450 -1.84 15.47 -8.45
C PHE A 450 -1.57 16.98 -8.39
N ASN A 451 -2.48 17.76 -7.83
CA ASN A 451 -2.27 19.19 -7.60
C ASN A 451 -1.44 19.43 -6.34
N TRP A 452 -1.67 18.67 -5.27
CA TRP A 452 -0.97 18.88 -4.00
C TRP A 452 0.56 18.79 -4.08
N PRO A 453 1.19 17.86 -4.83
CA PRO A 453 2.66 17.83 -4.97
C PRO A 453 3.24 19.06 -5.67
N THR A 454 2.43 19.80 -6.45
CA THR A 454 2.89 21.00 -7.17
C THR A 454 2.95 22.23 -6.26
N LEU A 455 2.35 22.17 -5.08
CA LEU A 455 2.42 23.24 -4.09
C LEU A 455 3.82 23.25 -3.44
N ARG A 456 4.43 24.44 -3.35
CA ARG A 456 5.82 24.60 -2.89
C ARG A 456 6.09 24.01 -1.50
N HIS A 457 5.10 24.06 -0.61
CA HIS A 457 5.24 23.66 0.80
C HIS A 457 4.66 22.28 1.13
N SER A 458 4.14 21.55 0.13
CA SER A 458 3.37 20.33 0.37
C SER A 458 4.21 19.11 0.76
N ARG A 459 5.50 19.05 0.39
CA ARG A 459 6.42 17.90 0.63
C ARG A 459 5.73 16.52 0.41
N LEU A 460 4.81 16.45 -0.55
CA LEU A 460 3.99 15.29 -0.84
C LEU A 460 4.50 14.58 -2.09
N ILE A 461 4.79 13.29 -1.97
CA ILE A 461 5.23 12.44 -3.05
C ILE A 461 4.13 11.43 -3.37
N VAL A 462 3.61 11.47 -4.61
CA VAL A 462 2.51 10.60 -5.04
C VAL A 462 3.01 9.56 -6.03
N LEU A 463 2.96 8.29 -5.63
CA LEU A 463 3.23 7.12 -6.46
C LEU A 463 1.90 6.59 -7.00
N ALA A 464 1.64 6.81 -8.28
CA ALA A 464 0.44 6.34 -8.95
C ALA A 464 0.72 5.04 -9.72
N VAL A 465 0.07 3.93 -9.35
CA VAL A 465 0.19 2.64 -10.04
C VAL A 465 -1.10 2.33 -10.80
N ALA A 466 -0.98 2.11 -12.11
CA ALA A 466 -2.10 1.81 -13.00
C ALA A 466 -1.78 0.66 -13.97
N ASN A 467 -2.83 0.07 -14.57
CA ASN A 467 -2.69 -1.03 -15.51
C ASN A 467 -2.41 -0.60 -16.96
N THR A 468 -2.83 0.61 -17.35
CA THR A 468 -2.70 1.08 -18.72
C THR A 468 -1.72 2.24 -18.84
N MET A 469 -0.92 2.28 -19.91
CA MET A 469 -0.02 3.40 -20.18
C MET A 469 -0.78 4.69 -20.48
N ASP A 470 -1.88 4.57 -21.22
CA ASP A 470 -2.62 5.72 -21.77
C ASP A 470 -3.66 6.31 -20.81
N LEU A 471 -3.75 5.83 -19.56
CA LEU A 471 -4.73 6.35 -18.60
C LEU A 471 -4.64 7.89 -18.48
N PRO A 472 -3.46 8.49 -18.31
CA PRO A 472 -3.36 9.93 -18.13
C PRO A 472 -3.77 10.73 -19.37
N GLU A 473 -3.70 10.15 -20.56
CA GLU A 473 -4.01 10.84 -21.82
C GLU A 473 -5.46 10.63 -22.24
N ARG A 474 -6.02 9.44 -21.98
CA ARG A 474 -7.38 9.10 -22.39
C ARG A 474 -8.42 9.60 -21.40
N THR A 475 -8.14 9.48 -20.10
CA THR A 475 -9.15 9.74 -19.07
C THR A 475 -8.89 11.01 -18.30
N LEU A 476 -7.65 11.45 -18.12
CA LEU A 476 -7.39 12.67 -17.34
C LEU A 476 -7.40 13.92 -18.22
N SER A 477 -7.81 15.03 -17.62
CA SER A 477 -7.71 16.36 -18.24
C SER A 477 -6.27 16.70 -18.64
N ASN A 478 -6.09 17.44 -19.75
CA ASN A 478 -4.79 17.91 -20.24
C ASN A 478 -3.94 18.61 -19.16
N LYS A 479 -4.58 19.28 -18.19
CA LYS A 479 -3.91 19.91 -17.04
C LYS A 479 -3.21 18.90 -16.13
N ILE A 480 -3.83 17.73 -15.92
CA ILE A 480 -3.33 16.65 -15.06
C ILE A 480 -2.25 15.86 -15.79
N SER A 481 -2.47 15.55 -17.08
CA SER A 481 -1.50 14.84 -17.91
C SER A 481 -0.16 15.58 -18.03
N SER A 482 -0.20 16.92 -18.13
CA SER A 482 1.01 17.76 -18.16
C SER A 482 1.84 17.64 -16.87
N ARG A 483 1.19 17.48 -15.71
CA ARG A 483 1.87 17.36 -14.40
C ARG A 483 2.45 15.96 -14.20
N LEU A 484 1.75 14.94 -14.69
CA LEU A 484 2.17 13.54 -14.71
C LEU A 484 3.19 13.21 -15.83
N GLY A 485 3.50 14.16 -16.70
CA GLY A 485 4.25 13.92 -17.93
C GLY A 485 5.75 13.69 -17.74
N LEU A 486 6.33 14.05 -16.58
CA LEU A 486 7.79 14.14 -16.42
C LEU A 486 8.46 12.81 -16.01
N THR A 487 7.75 11.94 -15.28
CA THR A 487 8.33 10.79 -14.55
C THR A 487 7.44 9.56 -14.70
N ARG A 488 7.34 9.07 -15.94
CA ARG A 488 6.58 7.86 -16.28
C ARG A 488 7.48 6.63 -16.33
N ILE A 489 7.12 5.58 -15.60
CA ILE A 489 7.85 4.32 -15.55
C ILE A 489 6.94 3.21 -16.07
N THR A 490 7.38 2.54 -17.12
CA THR A 490 6.62 1.45 -17.77
C THR A 490 7.19 0.09 -17.38
N PHE A 491 6.34 -0.80 -16.88
CA PHE A 491 6.66 -2.18 -16.56
C PHE A 491 6.18 -3.09 -17.71
N PRO A 492 7.07 -3.50 -18.64
CA PRO A 492 6.71 -4.41 -19.72
C PRO A 492 6.31 -5.79 -19.18
N GLY A 493 5.61 -6.60 -19.98
CA GLY A 493 5.38 -8.02 -19.65
C GLY A 493 6.70 -8.79 -19.45
N TYR A 494 6.70 -9.83 -18.63
CA TYR A 494 7.91 -10.61 -18.41
C TYR A 494 8.28 -11.45 -19.64
N ASN A 495 9.56 -11.43 -20.01
CA ASN A 495 10.11 -12.33 -21.02
C ASN A 495 10.23 -13.76 -20.47
N HIS A 496 10.28 -14.75 -21.35
CA HIS A 496 10.39 -16.16 -20.98
C HIS A 496 11.62 -16.46 -20.10
N GLU A 497 12.76 -15.80 -20.35
CA GLU A 497 13.96 -15.94 -19.51
C GLU A 497 13.77 -15.34 -18.11
N GLN A 498 13.06 -14.21 -18.01
CA GLN A 498 12.77 -13.56 -16.74
C GLN A 498 11.80 -14.42 -15.91
N LEU A 499 10.75 -14.97 -16.53
CA LEU A 499 9.83 -15.92 -15.89
C LEU A 499 10.57 -17.17 -15.40
N MET A 500 11.50 -17.70 -16.19
CA MET A 500 12.32 -18.85 -15.80
C MET A 500 13.15 -18.53 -14.55
N ARG A 501 13.83 -17.38 -14.51
CA ARG A 501 14.60 -16.94 -13.34
C ARG A 501 13.73 -16.72 -12.11
N ILE A 502 12.53 -16.14 -12.28
CA ILE A 502 11.57 -15.95 -11.19
C ILE A 502 11.17 -17.30 -10.59
N ILE A 503 10.79 -18.28 -11.42
CA ILE A 503 10.39 -19.61 -10.94
C ILE A 503 11.57 -20.32 -10.26
N GLN A 504 12.77 -20.23 -10.83
CA GLN A 504 13.98 -20.80 -10.23
C GLN A 504 14.28 -20.20 -8.85
N SER A 505 14.26 -18.87 -8.73
CA SER A 505 14.47 -18.17 -7.46
C SER A 505 13.45 -18.57 -6.38
N ARG A 506 12.19 -18.87 -6.75
CA ARG A 506 11.20 -19.39 -5.79
C ARG A 506 11.45 -20.83 -5.36
N LEU A 507 12.05 -21.63 -6.24
CA LEU A 507 12.36 -23.04 -6.00
C LEU A 507 13.73 -23.24 -5.32
N GLU A 508 14.60 -22.23 -5.33
CA GLU A 508 15.86 -22.21 -4.60
C GLU A 508 15.63 -22.45 -3.11
N GLY A 509 16.19 -23.55 -2.58
CA GLY A 509 16.05 -23.97 -1.19
C GLY A 509 14.91 -24.96 -0.91
N VAL A 510 14.26 -25.51 -1.94
CA VAL A 510 13.43 -26.72 -1.80
C VAL A 510 14.32 -27.96 -1.97
N PRO A 511 14.40 -28.87 -0.98
CA PRO A 511 15.18 -30.09 -1.12
C PRO A 511 14.55 -31.03 -2.17
N GLY A 512 15.36 -31.60 -3.06
CA GLY A 512 14.94 -32.73 -3.90
C GLY A 512 14.62 -32.46 -5.38
N ASN A 513 15.11 -31.36 -5.98
CA ASN A 513 15.00 -31.03 -7.42
C ASN A 513 13.68 -31.54 -8.08
N ILE A 514 12.58 -31.12 -7.47
CA ILE A 514 11.23 -31.65 -7.74
C ILE A 514 10.79 -31.30 -9.16
N VAL A 515 11.30 -30.21 -9.73
CA VAL A 515 10.88 -29.72 -11.05
C VAL A 515 12.05 -29.81 -12.03
N ASP A 516 11.81 -30.46 -13.17
CA ASP A 516 12.83 -30.52 -14.22
C ASP A 516 13.04 -29.13 -14.85
N PRO A 517 14.30 -28.72 -15.12
CA PRO A 517 14.58 -27.39 -15.67
C PRO A 517 13.96 -27.19 -17.06
N ASP A 518 13.92 -28.25 -17.88
CA ASP A 518 13.27 -28.22 -19.20
C ASP A 518 11.76 -28.00 -19.10
N ALA A 519 11.14 -28.48 -18.01
CA ALA A 519 9.74 -28.28 -17.73
C ALA A 519 9.47 -26.80 -17.38
N ILE A 520 10.34 -26.18 -16.56
CA ILE A 520 10.28 -24.74 -16.25
C ILE A 520 10.44 -23.90 -17.52
N GLN A 521 11.38 -24.26 -18.39
CA GLN A 521 11.60 -23.56 -19.66
C GLN A 521 10.35 -23.66 -20.57
N PHE A 522 9.76 -24.85 -20.68
CA PHE A 522 8.54 -25.07 -21.45
C PHE A 522 7.36 -24.25 -20.90
N ALA A 523 7.15 -24.25 -19.58
CA ALA A 523 6.12 -23.45 -18.92
C ALA A 523 6.31 -21.95 -19.20
N SER A 524 7.53 -21.46 -18.99
CA SER A 524 7.88 -20.04 -19.14
C SER A 524 7.68 -19.55 -20.57
N ARG A 525 8.11 -20.32 -21.58
CA ARG A 525 7.90 -20.00 -23.00
C ARG A 525 6.41 -19.94 -23.35
N LYS A 526 5.62 -20.89 -22.87
CA LYS A 526 4.18 -20.94 -23.19
C LYS A 526 3.41 -19.78 -22.54
N VAL A 527 3.75 -19.40 -21.31
CA VAL A 527 3.10 -18.29 -20.59
C VAL A 527 3.53 -16.93 -21.15
N ALA A 528 4.82 -16.76 -21.47
CA ALA A 528 5.33 -15.53 -22.08
C ALA A 528 4.68 -15.26 -23.44
N ALA A 529 4.44 -16.31 -24.25
CA ALA A 529 3.78 -16.17 -25.55
C ALA A 529 2.29 -15.76 -25.47
N VAL A 530 1.62 -16.01 -24.34
CA VAL A 530 0.19 -15.72 -24.18
C VAL A 530 -0.05 -14.41 -23.43
N SER A 531 0.64 -14.20 -22.30
CA SER A 531 0.31 -13.10 -21.39
C SER A 531 1.51 -12.44 -20.72
N GLY A 532 2.62 -13.15 -20.52
CA GLY A 532 3.78 -12.61 -19.80
C GLY A 532 3.52 -12.25 -18.32
N ASP A 533 2.50 -12.85 -17.71
CA ASP A 533 2.10 -12.66 -16.30
C ASP A 533 2.82 -13.68 -15.39
N ALA A 534 3.52 -13.19 -14.37
CA ALA A 534 4.21 -14.04 -13.40
C ALA A 534 3.26 -14.82 -12.47
N ARG A 535 2.09 -14.26 -12.12
CA ARG A 535 1.09 -14.94 -11.28
C ARG A 535 0.60 -16.22 -11.97
N ARG A 536 0.22 -16.09 -13.24
CA ARG A 536 -0.20 -17.22 -14.07
C ARG A 536 0.89 -18.28 -14.23
N ALA A 537 2.15 -17.87 -14.41
CA ALA A 537 3.28 -18.80 -14.49
C ALA A 537 3.47 -19.60 -13.19
N LEU A 538 3.42 -18.92 -12.04
CA LEU A 538 3.53 -19.54 -10.72
C LEU A 538 2.36 -20.48 -10.42
N ASP A 539 1.13 -20.10 -10.78
CA ASP A 539 -0.07 -20.92 -10.59
C ASP A 539 -0.02 -22.21 -11.42
N ILE A 540 0.47 -22.15 -12.66
CA ILE A 540 0.67 -23.34 -13.51
C ILE A 540 1.71 -24.27 -12.88
N CYS A 541 2.83 -23.73 -12.40
CA CYS A 541 3.86 -24.53 -11.73
C CYS A 541 3.34 -25.15 -10.43
N ARG A 542 2.60 -24.38 -9.62
CA ARG A 542 1.94 -24.88 -8.41
C ARG A 542 0.97 -26.01 -8.73
N ARG A 543 0.14 -25.85 -9.77
CA ARG A 543 -0.79 -26.89 -10.22
C ARG A 543 -0.06 -28.13 -10.72
N ALA A 544 1.06 -27.96 -11.42
CA ALA A 544 1.86 -29.09 -11.88
C ALA A 544 2.50 -29.87 -10.71
N VAL A 545 2.91 -29.19 -9.64
CA VAL A 545 3.37 -29.82 -8.39
C VAL A 545 2.23 -30.59 -7.71
N GLU A 546 1.01 -30.03 -7.67
CA GLU A 546 -0.18 -30.72 -7.15
C GLU A 546 -0.51 -32.00 -7.92
N LEU A 547 -0.40 -31.96 -9.25
CA LEU A 547 -0.62 -33.14 -10.09
C LEU A 547 0.48 -34.18 -9.89
N ALA A 548 1.73 -33.76 -9.75
CA ALA A 548 2.85 -34.66 -9.46
C ALA A 548 2.75 -35.29 -8.05
N GLU A 549 2.23 -34.55 -7.07
CA GLU A 549 1.92 -35.05 -5.73
C GLU A 549 0.76 -36.07 -5.76
N ALA A 550 -0.28 -35.80 -6.54
CA ALA A 550 -1.41 -36.73 -6.71
C ALA A 550 -1.04 -38.01 -7.48
N ASP A 551 -0.13 -37.90 -8.45
CA ASP A 551 0.39 -39.02 -9.25
C ASP A 551 1.50 -39.77 -8.49
N ALA A 552 2.11 -39.16 -7.46
CA ALA A 552 3.07 -39.84 -6.59
C ALA A 552 2.36 -40.94 -5.79
N PRO A 553 2.93 -42.15 -5.70
CA PRO A 553 2.33 -43.21 -4.90
C PRO A 553 2.27 -42.76 -3.44
N ILE A 554 1.06 -42.62 -2.91
CA ILE A 554 0.81 -42.48 -1.48
C ILE A 554 1.49 -43.69 -0.81
N ASP A 555 2.35 -43.42 0.16
CA ASP A 555 3.22 -44.40 0.83
C ASP A 555 2.50 -45.69 1.31
N PRO A 556 3.27 -46.79 1.47
CA PRO A 556 2.83 -48.19 1.37
C PRO A 556 2.27 -48.72 2.69
N THR A 557 1.10 -48.25 3.12
CA THR A 557 0.40 -48.83 4.29
C THR A 557 -0.70 -49.84 3.91
N THR A 558 -0.89 -50.09 2.61
CA THR A 558 -1.81 -51.12 2.12
C THR A 558 -1.04 -52.10 1.23
N PRO A 559 -0.82 -53.36 1.65
CA PRO A 559 -0.14 -54.35 0.81
C PRO A 559 -1.15 -54.90 -0.19
N SER A 560 -1.48 -54.13 -1.22
CA SER A 560 -2.17 -54.69 -2.38
C SER A 560 -1.12 -55.21 -3.35
N LYS A 561 -1.00 -56.54 -3.41
CA LYS A 561 -0.25 -57.32 -4.39
C LYS A 561 -0.42 -56.72 -5.80
N ARG A 562 0.58 -55.98 -6.27
CA ARG A 562 0.83 -55.70 -7.69
C ARG A 562 2.31 -55.93 -7.94
N ASP A 563 2.60 -56.67 -9.01
CA ASP A 563 3.90 -57.26 -9.32
C ASP A 563 5.07 -56.25 -9.35
N PRO A 564 6.29 -56.62 -8.90
CA PRO A 564 7.40 -55.68 -8.71
C PRO A 564 8.22 -55.36 -9.97
N GLN A 565 7.85 -55.84 -11.17
CA GLN A 565 8.73 -55.80 -12.35
C GLN A 565 8.53 -54.60 -13.30
N THR A 566 7.74 -53.59 -12.93
CA THR A 566 7.64 -52.32 -13.69
C THR A 566 7.85 -51.06 -12.83
N GLN A 567 8.44 -51.20 -11.64
CA GLN A 567 8.71 -50.07 -10.74
C GLN A 567 10.00 -49.32 -11.10
N SER A 568 9.95 -48.52 -12.16
CA SER A 568 10.98 -47.50 -12.45
C SER A 568 10.43 -46.25 -13.16
N LYS A 569 9.20 -45.82 -12.84
CA LYS A 569 8.65 -44.53 -13.29
C LYS A 569 7.67 -43.98 -12.24
N GLY A 570 7.93 -42.91 -11.51
CA GLY A 570 9.12 -42.09 -11.36
C GLY A 570 9.08 -41.48 -9.95
N SER A 571 10.25 -41.12 -9.42
CA SER A 571 10.35 -40.11 -8.36
C SER A 571 9.35 -39.00 -8.68
N GLY A 572 8.51 -38.59 -7.72
CA GLY A 572 7.51 -37.53 -7.92
C GLY A 572 8.21 -36.25 -8.40
N ARG A 573 8.40 -36.14 -9.71
CA ARG A 573 9.11 -35.05 -10.35
C ARG A 573 8.16 -34.48 -11.38
N VAL A 574 8.14 -33.16 -11.42
CA VAL A 574 7.36 -32.40 -12.38
C VAL A 574 8.11 -32.45 -13.71
N THR A 575 7.64 -33.34 -14.58
CA THR A 575 8.12 -33.49 -15.95
C THR A 575 7.38 -32.55 -16.89
N ILE A 576 7.85 -32.44 -18.13
CA ILE A 576 7.17 -31.67 -19.19
C ILE A 576 5.72 -32.17 -19.40
N ALA A 577 5.46 -33.47 -19.19
CA ALA A 577 4.12 -34.04 -19.37
C ALA A 577 3.12 -33.56 -18.31
N THR A 578 3.52 -33.46 -17.03
CA THR A 578 2.67 -32.94 -15.96
C THR A 578 2.41 -31.45 -16.14
N ILE A 579 3.40 -30.67 -16.58
CA ILE A 579 3.19 -29.25 -16.94
C ILE A 579 2.26 -29.10 -18.13
N LYS A 580 2.40 -29.91 -19.18
CA LYS A 580 1.45 -29.90 -20.32
C LYS A 580 0.03 -30.19 -19.86
N LYS A 581 -0.16 -31.16 -18.95
CA LYS A 581 -1.46 -31.47 -18.32
C LYS A 581 -1.99 -30.27 -17.53
N ALA A 582 -1.16 -29.62 -16.71
CA ALA A 582 -1.53 -28.44 -15.93
C ALA A 582 -1.89 -27.23 -16.81
N ILE A 583 -1.10 -26.97 -17.86
CA ILE A 583 -1.40 -25.91 -18.83
C ILE A 583 -2.72 -26.19 -19.51
N ASN A 584 -2.94 -27.42 -20.00
CA ASN A 584 -4.19 -27.79 -20.65
C ASN A 584 -5.37 -27.63 -19.69
N GLU A 585 -5.26 -28.06 -18.42
CA GLU A 585 -6.31 -27.85 -17.42
C GLU A 585 -6.61 -26.36 -17.21
N ALA A 586 -5.57 -25.52 -17.15
CA ALA A 586 -5.70 -24.07 -16.95
C ALA A 586 -6.16 -23.30 -18.20
N THR A 587 -5.96 -23.85 -19.41
CA THR A 587 -6.36 -23.21 -20.68
C THR A 587 -7.62 -23.80 -21.28
N THR A 588 -8.06 -24.99 -20.86
CA THR A 588 -9.30 -25.58 -21.34
C THR A 588 -10.48 -24.72 -20.91
N ASN A 589 -11.31 -24.35 -21.88
CA ASN A 589 -12.51 -23.58 -21.61
C ASN A 589 -13.50 -24.45 -20.78
N PRO A 590 -13.89 -24.04 -19.57
CA PRO A 590 -14.84 -24.79 -18.74
C PRO A 590 -16.20 -24.95 -19.41
N ILE A 591 -16.59 -24.02 -20.28
CA ILE A 591 -17.83 -24.08 -21.05
C ILE A 591 -17.85 -25.33 -21.94
N GLN A 592 -16.74 -25.65 -22.60
CA GLN A 592 -16.67 -26.84 -23.46
C GLN A 592 -16.79 -28.15 -22.67
N GLN A 593 -16.20 -28.21 -21.47
CA GLN A 593 -16.35 -29.37 -20.59
C GLN A 593 -17.79 -29.52 -20.11
N HIS A 594 -18.44 -28.41 -19.74
CA HIS A 594 -19.83 -28.40 -19.34
C HIS A 594 -20.76 -28.81 -20.50
N LEU A 595 -20.55 -28.28 -21.71
CA LEU A 595 -21.32 -28.65 -22.90
C LEU A 595 -21.22 -30.16 -23.22
N ARG A 596 -20.05 -30.78 -22.99
CA ARG A 596 -19.86 -32.23 -23.15
C ARG A 596 -20.57 -33.05 -22.08
N SER A 597 -20.67 -32.54 -20.84
CA SER A 597 -21.35 -33.22 -19.73
C SER A 597 -22.87 -32.97 -19.67
N LEU A 598 -23.43 -32.15 -20.56
CA LEU A 598 -24.87 -31.88 -20.61
C LEU A 598 -25.70 -33.15 -20.87
N PRO A 599 -26.93 -33.22 -20.32
CA PRO A 599 -27.90 -34.25 -20.68
C PRO A 599 -28.22 -34.23 -22.18
N LEU A 600 -28.59 -35.38 -22.74
CA LEU A 600 -28.95 -35.54 -24.15
C LEU A 600 -30.00 -34.50 -24.60
N MET A 601 -31.00 -34.23 -23.75
CA MET A 601 -32.08 -33.31 -24.08
C MET A 601 -31.61 -31.87 -24.26
N SER A 602 -30.72 -31.42 -23.37
CA SER A 602 -30.11 -30.10 -23.43
C SER A 602 -29.17 -29.98 -24.64
N LYS A 603 -28.40 -31.04 -24.95
CA LYS A 603 -27.58 -31.12 -26.17
C LYS A 603 -28.42 -31.06 -27.44
N LEU A 604 -29.58 -31.71 -27.45
CA LEU A 604 -30.50 -31.73 -28.58
C LEU A 604 -31.12 -30.34 -28.82
N VAL A 605 -31.48 -29.61 -27.77
CA VAL A 605 -31.92 -28.21 -27.87
C VAL A 605 -30.82 -27.32 -28.46
N MET A 606 -29.58 -27.46 -27.97
CA MET A 606 -28.42 -26.72 -28.49
C MET A 606 -28.12 -27.05 -29.96
N ALA A 607 -28.19 -28.32 -30.34
CA ALA A 607 -27.95 -28.75 -31.72
C ALA A 607 -29.05 -28.25 -32.67
N ALA A 608 -30.32 -28.31 -32.27
CA ALA A 608 -31.45 -27.82 -33.06
C ALA A 608 -31.40 -26.29 -33.23
N LEU A 609 -31.01 -25.58 -32.18
CA LEU A 609 -30.77 -24.15 -32.23
C LEU A 609 -29.64 -23.79 -33.21
N LEU A 610 -28.49 -24.47 -33.15
CA LEU A 610 -27.40 -24.26 -34.11
C LEU A 610 -27.82 -24.54 -35.55
N LEU A 611 -28.58 -25.61 -35.78
CA LEU A 611 -29.11 -25.93 -37.10
C LEU A 611 -30.08 -24.85 -37.61
N ARG A 612 -30.89 -24.26 -36.73
CA ARG A 612 -31.76 -23.13 -37.06
C ARG A 612 -30.98 -21.87 -37.38
N ILE A 613 -29.99 -21.51 -36.57
CA ILE A 613 -29.13 -20.34 -36.79
C ILE A 613 -28.43 -20.48 -38.15
N ARG A 614 -27.89 -21.65 -38.47
CA ARG A 614 -27.28 -21.92 -39.79
C ARG A 614 -28.25 -21.83 -40.97
N ARG A 615 -29.49 -22.29 -40.80
CA ARG A 615 -30.50 -22.29 -41.88
C ARG A 615 -31.11 -20.92 -42.12
N THR A 616 -31.34 -20.17 -41.06
CA THR A 616 -32.01 -18.85 -41.12
C THR A 616 -31.01 -17.72 -41.31
N GLY A 617 -29.74 -17.92 -40.89
CA GLY A 617 -28.73 -16.86 -40.83
C GLY A 617 -28.99 -15.83 -39.74
N LEU A 618 -30.04 -16.01 -38.92
CA LEU A 618 -30.40 -15.09 -37.85
C LEU A 618 -29.82 -15.58 -36.52
N ALA A 619 -29.23 -14.65 -35.77
CA ALA A 619 -28.69 -14.93 -34.43
C ALA A 619 -29.78 -15.12 -33.36
N GLU A 620 -31.01 -14.70 -33.66
CA GLU A 620 -32.18 -14.86 -32.80
C GLU A 620 -33.14 -15.84 -33.46
N THR A 621 -33.65 -16.78 -32.67
CA THR A 621 -34.63 -17.77 -33.12
C THR A 621 -35.78 -17.82 -32.12
N THR A 622 -36.96 -18.26 -32.52
CA THR A 622 -38.05 -18.49 -31.55
C THR A 622 -37.97 -19.90 -30.98
N PHE A 623 -38.38 -20.08 -29.72
CA PHE A 623 -38.45 -21.39 -29.10
C PHE A 623 -39.39 -22.34 -29.86
N GLY A 624 -40.44 -21.81 -30.49
CA GLY A 624 -41.30 -22.59 -31.38
C GLY A 624 -40.57 -23.16 -32.60
N GLU A 625 -39.72 -22.37 -33.25
CA GLU A 625 -38.97 -22.82 -34.42
C GLU A 625 -37.88 -23.83 -34.06
N THR A 626 -37.26 -23.69 -32.88
CA THR A 626 -36.30 -24.68 -32.37
C THR A 626 -37.00 -25.99 -32.04
N LEU A 627 -38.17 -25.97 -31.40
CA LEU A 627 -39.01 -27.16 -31.20
C LEU A 627 -39.38 -27.84 -32.51
N ASP A 628 -39.75 -27.07 -33.53
CA ASP A 628 -40.06 -27.61 -34.86
C ASP A 628 -38.82 -28.24 -35.51
N GLU A 629 -37.61 -27.73 -35.24
CA GLU A 629 -36.36 -28.33 -35.72
C GLU A 629 -36.00 -29.61 -34.98
N ILE A 630 -36.20 -29.64 -33.66
CA ILE A 630 -36.07 -30.83 -32.83
C ILE A 630 -36.98 -31.94 -33.37
N HIS A 631 -38.25 -31.61 -33.64
CA HIS A 631 -39.19 -32.56 -34.21
C HIS A 631 -38.74 -33.07 -35.58
N ARG A 632 -38.26 -32.20 -36.47
CA ARG A 632 -37.70 -32.61 -37.77
C ARG A 632 -36.46 -33.48 -37.63
N ALA A 633 -35.62 -33.22 -36.64
CA ALA A 633 -34.44 -34.01 -36.36
C ALA A 633 -34.81 -35.40 -35.82
N SER A 634 -35.82 -35.51 -34.96
CA SER A 634 -36.34 -36.77 -34.43
C SER A 634 -37.09 -37.64 -35.45
N LEU A 635 -37.60 -37.04 -36.53
CA LEU A 635 -38.27 -37.75 -37.62
C LEU A 635 -37.30 -38.36 -38.65
N ARG A 636 -36.00 -38.09 -38.55
CA ARG A 636 -34.99 -38.77 -39.38
C ARG A 636 -34.81 -40.21 -38.88
N PRO A 637 -34.69 -41.21 -39.78
CA PRO A 637 -34.54 -42.60 -39.37
C PRO A 637 -33.23 -42.77 -38.55
N PRO A 638 -33.26 -43.49 -37.42
CA PRO A 638 -32.06 -43.69 -36.61
C PRO A 638 -31.11 -44.70 -37.27
N PRO A 639 -29.80 -44.45 -37.33
CA PRO A 639 -28.84 -45.54 -37.43
C PRO A 639 -28.56 -46.20 -36.06
N ALA A 640 -28.71 -47.54 -36.06
CA ALA A 640 -28.07 -48.58 -35.26
C ALA A 640 -28.23 -48.71 -33.73
N LEU A 641 -28.79 -47.77 -32.95
CA LEU A 641 -28.87 -47.92 -31.47
C LEU A 641 -30.30 -47.99 -30.90
N PRO A 642 -30.78 -49.17 -30.43
CA PRO A 642 -32.14 -49.37 -29.89
C PRO A 642 -32.47 -48.54 -28.64
N GLY A 643 -31.47 -48.20 -27.82
CA GLY A 643 -31.67 -47.48 -26.55
C GLY A 643 -32.11 -46.02 -26.72
N VAL A 644 -31.61 -45.33 -27.76
CA VAL A 644 -31.93 -43.92 -28.01
C VAL A 644 -33.34 -43.76 -28.57
N ALA A 645 -33.79 -44.71 -29.38
CA ALA A 645 -35.17 -44.79 -29.86
C ALA A 645 -36.17 -45.01 -28.71
N ALA A 646 -35.78 -45.79 -27.69
CA ALA A 646 -36.60 -45.99 -26.50
C ALA A 646 -36.73 -44.72 -25.65
N VAL A 647 -35.66 -43.91 -25.49
CA VAL A 647 -35.73 -42.65 -24.71
C VAL A 647 -36.63 -41.61 -25.38
N LEU A 648 -36.51 -41.43 -26.70
CA LEU A 648 -37.40 -40.55 -27.47
C LEU A 648 -38.87 -41.02 -27.42
N ASN A 649 -39.11 -42.34 -27.38
CA ASN A 649 -40.44 -42.92 -27.26
C ASN A 649 -40.97 -43.03 -25.81
N SER A 650 -40.11 -43.04 -24.80
CA SER A 650 -40.52 -43.26 -23.39
C SER A 650 -41.28 -42.08 -22.76
N GLY A 651 -41.23 -40.90 -23.39
CA GLY A 651 -42.02 -39.73 -22.99
C GLY A 651 -43.44 -39.68 -23.56
N LEU A 652 -43.87 -40.70 -24.33
CA LEU A 652 -45.15 -40.73 -25.04
C LEU A 652 -46.33 -41.00 -24.09
N LYS A 653 -46.88 -39.94 -23.47
CA LYS A 653 -48.29 -39.90 -23.06
C LYS A 653 -49.07 -39.02 -24.04
N GLY A 654 -49.28 -39.53 -25.24
CA GLY A 654 -50.20 -38.96 -26.23
C GLY A 654 -51.32 -39.96 -26.52
N THR A 655 -52.57 -39.59 -26.26
CA THR A 655 -53.75 -40.38 -26.63
C THR A 655 -53.80 -40.60 -28.14
N MET A 656 -53.87 -41.86 -28.55
CA MET A 656 -54.10 -42.27 -29.93
C MET A 656 -55.52 -41.90 -30.35
N ALA A 657 -55.68 -40.75 -31.01
CA ALA A 657 -56.90 -40.44 -31.76
C ALA A 657 -56.62 -40.65 -33.26
N SER A 658 -57.41 -41.52 -33.89
CA SER A 658 -57.29 -41.90 -35.30
C SER A 658 -57.41 -40.68 -36.22
N GLY A 659 -56.36 -40.40 -37.00
CA GLY A 659 -56.43 -39.47 -38.15
C GLY A 659 -55.51 -38.25 -38.12
N GLN A 660 -54.75 -38.00 -37.04
CA GLN A 660 -53.73 -36.94 -37.03
C GLN A 660 -52.31 -37.53 -37.00
N ARG A 661 -51.40 -36.94 -37.79
CA ARG A 661 -49.96 -37.26 -37.74
C ARG A 661 -49.49 -37.16 -36.28
N PRO A 662 -48.72 -38.14 -35.75
CA PRO A 662 -48.27 -38.09 -34.37
C PRO A 662 -47.35 -36.87 -34.20
N MET A 663 -47.81 -35.84 -33.49
CA MET A 663 -46.90 -34.80 -32.98
C MET A 663 -46.17 -35.41 -31.78
N ILE A 664 -44.98 -35.94 -32.04
CA ILE A 664 -44.09 -36.41 -30.98
C ILE A 664 -43.57 -35.13 -30.30
N ARG A 665 -44.16 -34.75 -29.17
CA ARG A 665 -43.55 -33.75 -28.29
C ARG A 665 -42.60 -34.49 -27.35
N PRO A 666 -41.28 -34.35 -27.51
CA PRO A 666 -40.37 -34.95 -26.55
C PRO A 666 -40.64 -34.30 -25.18
N GLY A 667 -40.89 -35.13 -24.15
CA GLY A 667 -41.12 -34.63 -22.79
C GLY A 667 -39.91 -33.86 -22.27
N HIS A 668 -40.12 -32.90 -21.38
CA HIS A 668 -39.05 -32.19 -20.65
C HIS A 668 -38.12 -31.28 -21.47
N ILE A 669 -38.45 -30.91 -22.73
CA ILE A 669 -37.66 -29.89 -23.47
C ILE A 669 -37.72 -28.52 -22.79
N HIS A 670 -38.89 -28.12 -22.30
CA HIS A 670 -39.06 -26.83 -21.64
C HIS A 670 -38.18 -26.72 -20.38
N THR A 671 -38.04 -27.80 -19.61
CA THR A 671 -37.17 -27.83 -18.44
C THR A 671 -35.69 -27.82 -18.85
N ALA A 672 -35.31 -28.57 -19.89
CA ALA A 672 -33.96 -28.49 -20.45
C ALA A 672 -33.61 -27.07 -20.95
N ALA A 673 -34.55 -26.37 -21.60
CA ALA A 673 -34.34 -25.00 -22.05
C ALA A 673 -34.15 -24.03 -20.86
N LEU A 674 -34.93 -24.19 -19.78
CA LEU A 674 -34.76 -23.41 -18.55
C LEU A 674 -33.43 -23.74 -17.85
N GLU A 675 -33.00 -25.00 -17.82
CA GLU A 675 -31.70 -25.40 -17.28
C GLU A 675 -30.54 -24.81 -18.10
N LEU A 676 -30.66 -24.75 -19.43
CA LEU A 676 -29.67 -24.10 -20.30
C LEU A 676 -29.60 -22.58 -20.05
N VAL A 677 -30.73 -21.95 -19.72
CA VAL A 677 -30.79 -20.53 -19.31
C VAL A 677 -30.18 -20.33 -17.93
N ALA A 678 -30.49 -21.21 -16.97
CA ALA A 678 -29.89 -21.19 -15.64
C ALA A 678 -28.37 -21.41 -15.68
N ALA A 679 -27.89 -22.24 -16.61
CA ALA A 679 -26.48 -22.44 -16.89
C ALA A 679 -25.84 -21.28 -17.70
N GLY A 680 -26.62 -20.29 -18.11
CA GLY A 680 -26.15 -19.13 -18.88
C GLY A 680 -25.72 -19.43 -20.31
N LEU A 681 -26.04 -20.62 -20.84
CA LEU A 681 -25.65 -21.05 -22.19
C LEU A 681 -26.56 -20.44 -23.27
N ILE A 682 -27.82 -20.21 -22.91
CA ILE A 682 -28.88 -19.63 -23.74
C ILE A 682 -29.47 -18.43 -23.00
N ASN A 683 -29.89 -17.41 -23.73
CA ASN A 683 -30.74 -16.34 -23.22
C ASN A 683 -32.18 -16.47 -23.76
N LEU A 684 -33.16 -16.38 -22.86
CA LEU A 684 -34.59 -16.35 -23.16
C LEU A 684 -35.18 -15.01 -22.69
N GLU A 685 -35.73 -14.23 -23.63
CA GLU A 685 -36.21 -12.85 -23.39
C GLU A 685 -37.23 -12.73 -22.24
N ALA A 686 -38.06 -13.76 -22.03
CA ALA A 686 -39.09 -13.76 -20.99
C ALA A 686 -38.78 -14.70 -19.80
N GLN A 687 -37.61 -15.33 -19.76
CA GLN A 687 -37.28 -16.47 -18.86
C GLN A 687 -38.36 -17.58 -18.79
N ARG A 688 -39.26 -17.61 -19.77
CA ARG A 688 -40.28 -18.63 -19.97
C ARG A 688 -40.05 -19.26 -21.33
N ALA A 689 -40.09 -20.57 -21.42
CA ALA A 689 -39.96 -21.29 -22.68
C ALA A 689 -41.34 -21.45 -23.34
N GLU A 690 -41.98 -20.31 -23.61
CA GLU A 690 -43.19 -20.24 -24.44
C GLU A 690 -42.81 -20.27 -25.92
N ARG A 691 -43.75 -20.68 -26.77
CA ARG A 691 -43.50 -20.85 -28.22
C ARG A 691 -43.03 -19.56 -28.91
N SER A 692 -43.53 -18.41 -28.46
CA SER A 692 -43.19 -17.06 -28.95
C SER A 692 -41.90 -16.50 -28.36
N SER A 693 -41.34 -17.13 -27.32
CA SER A 693 -40.15 -16.61 -26.66
C SER A 693 -38.96 -16.64 -27.62
N LYS A 694 -38.28 -15.49 -27.72
CA LYS A 694 -37.01 -15.41 -28.45
C LYS A 694 -35.90 -16.07 -27.65
N LEU A 695 -35.06 -16.76 -28.39
CA LEU A 695 -33.97 -17.58 -27.91
C LEU A 695 -32.70 -17.17 -28.66
N ARG A 696 -31.66 -16.84 -27.89
CA ARG A 696 -30.33 -16.47 -28.39
C ARG A 696 -29.26 -17.30 -27.69
N LEU A 697 -28.20 -17.68 -28.41
CA LEU A 697 -27.00 -18.25 -27.80
C LEU A 697 -26.20 -17.16 -27.06
N SER A 698 -25.86 -17.42 -25.80
CA SER A 698 -24.97 -16.54 -25.03
C SER A 698 -23.48 -16.84 -25.28
N ILE A 699 -23.20 -17.97 -25.93
CA ILE A 699 -21.86 -18.48 -26.25
C ILE A 699 -21.64 -18.45 -27.77
N ALA A 700 -20.39 -18.33 -28.20
CA ALA A 700 -20.04 -18.42 -29.62
C ALA A 700 -20.44 -19.77 -30.23
N ASP A 701 -21.07 -19.72 -31.41
CA ASP A 701 -21.54 -20.90 -32.14
C ASP A 701 -20.45 -21.96 -32.34
N ASP A 702 -19.20 -21.53 -32.53
CA ASP A 702 -18.06 -22.41 -32.80
C ASP A 702 -17.65 -23.25 -31.58
N GLU A 703 -17.82 -22.73 -30.36
CA GLU A 703 -17.56 -23.50 -29.15
C GLU A 703 -18.58 -24.61 -28.95
N VAL A 704 -19.85 -24.31 -29.25
CA VAL A 704 -20.94 -25.29 -29.19
C VAL A 704 -20.76 -26.36 -30.27
N LYS A 705 -20.38 -25.97 -31.50
CA LYS A 705 -20.05 -26.92 -32.57
C LYS A 705 -18.88 -27.82 -32.19
N LEU A 706 -17.78 -27.25 -31.67
CA LEU A 706 -16.59 -28.03 -31.28
C LEU A 706 -16.91 -29.03 -30.17
N ALA A 707 -17.76 -28.66 -29.20
CA ALA A 707 -18.17 -29.53 -28.11
C ALA A 707 -19.09 -30.67 -28.58
N LEU A 708 -20.05 -30.37 -29.46
CA LEU A 708 -21.07 -31.33 -29.92
C LEU A 708 -20.63 -32.19 -31.12
N ARG A 709 -19.58 -31.78 -31.86
CA ARG A 709 -19.05 -32.53 -33.03
C ARG A 709 -18.55 -33.92 -32.66
N ASP A 710 -18.02 -34.11 -31.46
CA ASP A 710 -17.45 -35.39 -31.03
C ASP A 710 -18.47 -36.27 -30.30
N ASP A 711 -19.70 -35.79 -30.10
CA ASP A 711 -20.72 -36.50 -29.35
C ASP A 711 -21.27 -37.71 -30.12
N GLY A 712 -21.15 -38.90 -29.53
CA GLY A 712 -21.62 -40.15 -30.10
C GLY A 712 -23.14 -40.23 -30.20
N ASP A 713 -23.87 -39.60 -29.28
CA ASP A 713 -25.33 -39.68 -29.21
C ASP A 713 -25.98 -38.80 -30.29
N LEU A 714 -25.43 -37.61 -30.54
CA LEU A 714 -25.90 -36.73 -31.62
C LEU A 714 -25.58 -37.30 -33.01
N LYS A 715 -24.39 -37.93 -33.16
CA LYS A 715 -24.05 -38.68 -34.38
C LYS A 715 -24.99 -39.85 -34.61
N ALA A 716 -25.33 -40.60 -33.57
CA ALA A 716 -26.27 -41.70 -33.63
C ALA A 716 -27.70 -41.24 -34.00
N LEU A 717 -28.06 -39.99 -33.68
CA LEU A 717 -29.33 -39.38 -34.09
C LEU A 717 -29.32 -38.80 -35.52
N GLY A 718 -28.21 -38.90 -36.25
CA GLY A 718 -28.08 -38.30 -37.59
C GLY A 718 -28.12 -36.76 -37.57
N ILE A 719 -27.84 -36.15 -36.42
CA ILE A 719 -27.77 -34.71 -36.21
C ILE A 719 -26.31 -34.29 -36.34
N GLY A 720 -25.89 -33.97 -37.56
CA GLY A 720 -24.58 -33.38 -37.82
C GLY A 720 -24.58 -31.90 -37.43
N VAL A 721 -23.89 -31.58 -36.34
CA VAL A 721 -23.62 -30.20 -35.89
C VAL A 721 -22.38 -29.63 -36.57
#